data_AF-A0A954X6B5-F1
#
_entry.id   AF-A0A954X6B5-F1
#
_cell.length_a   1.000
_cell.length_b   1.000
_cell.length_c   1.000
_cell.angle_alpha   90.00
_cell.angle_beta   90.00
_cell.angle_gamma   90.00
#
_symmetry.space_group_name_H-M   'P 1'
#
loop_
_entity.id
_entity.type
_entity.pdbx_description
1 polymer ?
#
loop_
_entity_poly.entity_id
_entity_poly.type
_entity_poly.pdbx_seq_one_letter_code
_entity_poly.pdbx_strand_id
1 'polypeptide(L)'
;MSATDVRVDDAGLALRDLDIQATITSTNPLRKETTGANGGGTLLLSSDNSATFTGGVTVGTAAGGANQIGALAVGHNGALGTGTLSFTGNIEPVLFADGGSRTLTNPITLQRNATVRGVNDLTLQGTLTNFGGNRTFTINQNPTANVTVAGAVNLTNDGTSRTLTISPTTFSSGALVSGVIQNGGAGTGNLAKSGFGTLTLPSANTYTGNTTFNANSGITRVEHNNAFGTTGTVVVNNGNTLELAAGLNMANSLQLNNNARGFQYERGALRVPSGTSTWSGPITIGSGNNQFAAVAADAGAELIVTGAIGQSTANTGLIKTGDGTLQLGNGEATPNTFASTLIVRHGTVELNKAAGTNAFAGGLDIGDQGGGAIADRVVLLAANQIPDSTSITVRGSGQLDLNGQSDTINALTLNRLFNVGGDVTGGTLTLGNNVTVNNGGATTGATPPATISANLNLGTANRTFTVNDSLALHPADDLVISGSIGQSDPTARALTKSGYGTLVLTGANNHGATTVSASAINHTSQFTNGSNDLIGGTLIVRDNGVLGSGTVTVNAGTRLVLDNTAAPIDRIPDAANLTVAGGELELIGAAAGVTEVVNVLSINAGNNAASNTRIIIDSTAGGVTELQAATLTRNGQATAHFVGRGTDLGDTSNSRLRVNGTNPLVNNVVPWATIEGSAGFDLVTDADGVAGAPFYVGRVTSYSNNINSPGLPIVRLDGSEPPANRVLTGNNTIAALLLENGVTISGSATLTMQTGGQGQIVSRTGDNVIATTRLDFGNREPLLRVESGSLEISSNLTGSNTLRKEGLGSLILSGDNDQGAGQQFTAQIQLNAGTLIA
;
A
#
# COMPACT_ATOMS: atom_id res chain seq x y z
N MET A 1 -74.59 27.26 -31.45
CA MET A 1 -73.65 27.06 -32.59
C MET A 1 -73.71 25.59 -32.95
N SER A 2 -73.99 25.26 -34.21
CA SER A 2 -74.13 23.87 -34.67
C SER A 2 -72.75 23.20 -34.77
N ALA A 3 -72.48 22.39 -33.74
CA ALA A 3 -71.75 21.11 -33.71
C ALA A 3 -70.56 20.92 -34.66
N THR A 4 -69.34 21.04 -34.10
CA THR A 4 -68.53 19.84 -33.80
C THR A 4 -67.43 20.12 -32.76
N ASP A 5 -66.91 21.35 -32.62
CA ASP A 5 -65.89 21.73 -31.61
C ASP A 5 -66.18 23.10 -30.98
N VAL A 6 -65.96 23.27 -29.67
CA VAL A 6 -65.94 24.60 -29.02
C VAL A 6 -64.50 25.12 -29.03
N ARG A 7 -64.23 26.15 -29.83
CA ARG A 7 -62.90 26.76 -29.97
C ARG A 7 -62.81 28.04 -29.15
N VAL A 8 -61.76 28.13 -28.33
CA VAL A 8 -61.33 29.40 -27.71
C VAL A 8 -60.13 29.90 -28.52
N ASP A 9 -60.30 31.01 -29.23
CA ASP A 9 -59.26 31.64 -30.05
C ASP A 9 -58.92 33.03 -29.50
N ASP A 10 -57.62 33.33 -29.36
CA ASP A 10 -57.09 34.62 -28.87
C ASP A 10 -56.79 35.61 -30.00
N ALA A 11 -57.34 35.40 -31.20
CA ALA A 11 -57.11 36.24 -32.37
C ALA A 11 -57.49 37.72 -32.10
N GLY A 12 -56.52 38.53 -31.67
CA GLY A 12 -56.63 39.99 -31.53
C GLY A 12 -56.62 40.56 -30.11
N LEU A 13 -56.49 39.76 -29.05
CA LEU A 13 -56.42 40.25 -27.67
C LEU A 13 -55.05 39.95 -27.05
N ALA A 14 -54.32 40.99 -26.64
CA ALA A 14 -53.03 40.84 -25.98
C ALA A 14 -53.19 40.07 -24.65
N LEU A 15 -52.43 38.97 -24.50
CA LEU A 15 -51.98 38.38 -23.22
C LEU A 15 -53.03 38.27 -22.08
N ARG A 16 -54.30 38.01 -22.37
CA ARG A 16 -55.30 37.80 -21.31
C ARG A 16 -55.53 36.31 -21.08
N ASP A 17 -55.38 35.89 -19.82
CA ASP A 17 -55.86 34.60 -19.37
C ASP A 17 -57.40 34.58 -19.46
N LEU A 18 -57.97 33.53 -20.07
CA LEU A 18 -59.41 33.30 -20.08
C LEU A 18 -59.77 32.38 -18.91
N ASP A 19 -60.53 32.89 -17.95
CA ASP A 19 -61.09 32.08 -16.87
C ASP A 19 -62.56 31.74 -17.16
N ILE A 20 -62.84 30.45 -17.36
CA ILE A 20 -64.20 29.93 -17.47
C ILE A 20 -64.64 29.46 -16.08
N GLN A 21 -65.41 30.33 -15.42
CA GLN A 21 -66.00 30.10 -14.11
C GLN A 21 -67.41 29.48 -14.16
N ALA A 22 -67.94 29.19 -15.36
CA ALA A 22 -69.26 28.58 -15.52
C ALA A 22 -69.16 27.06 -15.69
N THR A 23 -70.17 26.33 -15.22
CA THR A 23 -70.31 24.89 -15.50
C THR A 23 -70.50 24.65 -17.00
N ILE A 24 -69.67 23.78 -17.58
CA ILE A 24 -69.71 23.38 -18.99
C ILE A 24 -70.61 22.15 -19.11
N THR A 25 -71.63 22.21 -19.98
CA THR A 25 -72.60 21.13 -20.21
C THR A 25 -72.53 20.58 -21.64
N SER A 26 -71.31 20.27 -22.12
CA SER A 26 -71.04 19.89 -23.51
C SER A 26 -70.56 18.44 -23.66
N THR A 27 -70.98 17.80 -24.74
CA THR A 27 -70.40 16.53 -25.22
C THR A 27 -69.35 16.75 -26.31
N ASN A 28 -69.23 17.97 -26.84
CA ASN A 28 -68.22 18.33 -27.84
C ASN A 28 -66.91 18.72 -27.14
N PRO A 29 -65.74 18.42 -27.74
CA PRO A 29 -64.46 18.78 -27.17
C PRO A 29 -64.28 20.29 -27.08
N LEU A 30 -63.62 20.71 -26.00
CA LEU A 30 -63.13 22.07 -25.83
C LEU A 30 -61.70 22.13 -26.34
N ARG A 31 -61.41 23.07 -27.24
CA ARG A 31 -60.06 23.25 -27.78
C ARG A 31 -59.54 24.64 -27.49
N LYS A 32 -58.38 24.72 -26.84
CA LYS A 32 -57.59 25.95 -26.78
C LYS A 32 -56.72 26.00 -28.02
N GLU A 33 -57.12 26.82 -28.99
CA GLU A 33 -56.35 27.10 -30.21
C GLU A 33 -55.67 28.48 -30.10
N THR A 34 -54.59 28.66 -30.85
CA THR A 34 -53.93 29.97 -31.01
C THR A 34 -53.85 30.27 -32.51
N THR A 35 -54.65 31.20 -33.02
CA THR A 35 -54.49 31.67 -34.41
C THR A 35 -53.84 33.06 -34.43
N GLY A 36 -52.50 33.12 -34.42
CA GLY A 36 -51.76 34.37 -34.63
C GLY A 36 -50.56 34.60 -33.71
N ALA A 37 -49.79 35.65 -34.03
CA ALA A 37 -48.49 35.96 -33.43
C ALA A 37 -48.54 36.53 -31.99
N ASN A 38 -49.71 36.66 -31.35
CA ASN A 38 -49.89 37.27 -30.02
C ASN A 38 -50.68 36.43 -28.97
N GLY A 39 -51.10 35.19 -29.29
CA GLY A 39 -51.92 34.33 -28.42
C GLY A 39 -51.14 33.42 -27.44
N GLY A 40 -50.53 33.99 -26.39
CA GLY A 40 -49.84 33.25 -25.32
C GLY A 40 -50.62 33.08 -24.00
N GLY A 41 -51.94 33.30 -23.99
CA GLY A 41 -52.77 33.32 -22.78
C GLY A 41 -53.05 31.92 -22.19
N THR A 42 -53.32 31.88 -20.88
CA THR A 42 -53.77 30.68 -20.16
C THR A 42 -55.28 30.51 -20.31
N LEU A 43 -55.74 29.29 -20.59
CA LEU A 43 -57.13 28.90 -20.34
C LEU A 43 -57.23 28.37 -18.91
N LEU A 44 -57.93 29.07 -18.02
CA LEU A 44 -58.27 28.61 -16.68
C LEU A 44 -59.68 28.02 -16.67
N LEU A 45 -59.81 26.80 -16.17
CA LEU A 45 -61.09 26.15 -15.91
C LEU A 45 -61.24 25.97 -14.39
N SER A 46 -62.10 26.79 -13.78
CA SER A 46 -62.19 26.92 -12.32
C SER A 46 -63.41 26.22 -11.70
N SER A 47 -64.44 25.92 -12.51
CA SER A 47 -65.65 25.21 -12.07
C SER A 47 -65.50 23.69 -12.01
N ASP A 48 -66.34 23.02 -11.21
CA ASP A 48 -66.55 21.58 -11.32
C ASP A 48 -67.44 21.25 -12.53
N ASN A 49 -66.89 20.48 -13.48
CA ASN A 49 -67.57 20.05 -14.69
C ASN A 49 -67.76 18.51 -14.73
N SER A 50 -67.45 17.81 -13.64
CA SER A 50 -67.41 16.33 -13.58
C SER A 50 -68.73 15.65 -13.94
N ALA A 51 -69.87 16.24 -13.58
CA ALA A 51 -71.20 15.69 -13.85
C ALA A 51 -71.75 16.00 -15.25
N THR A 52 -71.20 17.01 -15.93
CA THR A 52 -71.88 17.64 -17.08
C THR A 52 -71.04 17.77 -18.35
N PHE A 53 -69.72 17.66 -18.26
CA PHE A 53 -68.82 17.79 -19.40
C PHE A 53 -68.15 16.46 -19.72
N THR A 54 -68.39 15.95 -20.93
CA THR A 54 -67.85 14.65 -21.40
C THR A 54 -67.02 14.77 -22.67
N GLY A 55 -67.02 15.94 -23.32
CA GLY A 55 -66.37 16.14 -24.62
C GLY A 55 -64.85 16.14 -24.61
N GLY A 56 -64.21 16.32 -23.45
CA GLY A 56 -62.75 16.35 -23.31
C GLY A 56 -62.12 17.69 -23.69
N VAL A 57 -60.83 17.83 -23.40
CA VAL A 57 -60.09 19.09 -23.58
C VAL A 57 -58.87 18.84 -24.45
N THR A 58 -58.66 19.65 -25.48
CA THR A 58 -57.46 19.60 -26.33
C THR A 58 -56.65 20.87 -26.15
N VAL A 59 -55.37 20.71 -25.80
CA VAL A 59 -54.40 21.80 -25.63
C VAL A 59 -53.34 21.67 -26.73
N GLY A 60 -53.26 22.66 -27.62
CA GLY A 60 -52.31 22.65 -28.74
C GLY A 60 -52.70 23.57 -29.89
N THR A 61 -51.77 23.84 -30.81
CA THR A 61 -52.02 24.69 -31.98
C THR A 61 -52.71 23.95 -33.14
N ALA A 62 -53.40 24.68 -34.01
CA ALA A 62 -53.81 24.18 -35.32
C ALA A 62 -52.57 24.01 -36.23
N ALA A 63 -52.62 23.02 -37.14
CA ALA A 63 -51.52 22.75 -38.05
C ALA A 63 -51.11 24.01 -38.84
N GLY A 64 -49.88 24.49 -38.65
CA GLY A 64 -49.29 25.61 -39.41
C GLY A 64 -49.17 26.97 -38.69
N GLY A 65 -49.62 27.12 -37.44
CA GLY A 65 -49.47 28.37 -36.67
C GLY A 65 -48.08 28.58 -36.05
N ALA A 66 -47.62 29.85 -36.00
CA ALA A 66 -46.30 30.24 -35.49
C ALA A 66 -46.25 30.35 -33.94
N ASN A 67 -45.34 29.59 -33.33
CA ASN A 67 -44.52 29.89 -32.15
C ASN A 67 -45.14 30.52 -30.86
N GLN A 68 -46.23 29.99 -30.27
CA GLN A 68 -46.66 30.27 -28.89
C GLN A 68 -47.18 29.08 -28.04
N ILE A 69 -46.94 29.12 -26.73
CA ILE A 69 -47.27 28.07 -25.74
C ILE A 69 -48.76 28.12 -25.38
N GLY A 70 -49.53 27.07 -25.67
CA GLY A 70 -50.88 26.91 -25.13
C GLY A 70 -50.84 26.42 -23.68
N ALA A 71 -51.30 27.22 -22.73
CA ALA A 71 -51.34 26.87 -21.31
C ALA A 71 -52.78 26.57 -20.85
N LEU A 72 -52.94 25.49 -20.09
CA LEU A 72 -54.18 25.11 -19.40
C LEU A 72 -53.94 25.12 -17.89
N ALA A 73 -54.70 25.95 -17.19
CA ALA A 73 -54.78 25.97 -15.74
C ALA A 73 -56.06 25.26 -15.27
N VAL A 74 -55.91 24.38 -14.30
CA VAL A 74 -57.05 23.66 -13.69
C VAL A 74 -57.27 24.14 -12.26
N GLY A 75 -58.39 24.84 -12.05
CA GLY A 75 -58.80 25.39 -10.75
C GLY A 75 -59.69 24.45 -9.93
N HIS A 76 -60.08 23.28 -10.47
CA HIS A 76 -60.87 22.27 -9.76
C HIS A 76 -60.50 20.85 -10.23
N ASN A 77 -60.70 19.83 -9.37
CA ASN A 77 -60.40 18.43 -9.71
C ASN A 77 -61.25 17.92 -10.89
N GLY A 78 -62.52 18.33 -10.95
CA GLY A 78 -63.46 18.02 -12.03
C GLY A 78 -63.49 19.06 -13.16
N ALA A 79 -62.53 19.99 -13.24
CA ALA A 79 -62.55 21.09 -14.20
C ALA A 79 -62.58 20.64 -15.67
N LEU A 80 -62.01 19.48 -15.98
CA LEU A 80 -61.95 18.93 -17.32
C LEU A 80 -63.12 17.99 -17.65
N GLY A 81 -64.08 17.83 -16.73
CA GLY A 81 -65.16 16.85 -16.87
C GLY A 81 -64.63 15.42 -16.81
N THR A 82 -65.23 14.51 -17.57
CA THR A 82 -64.83 13.08 -17.65
C THR A 82 -64.13 12.71 -18.96
N GLY A 83 -64.11 13.63 -19.93
CA GLY A 83 -63.51 13.38 -21.24
C GLY A 83 -61.97 13.37 -21.23
N THR A 84 -61.37 12.98 -22.35
CA THR A 84 -59.91 12.90 -22.51
C THR A 84 -59.26 14.29 -22.56
N LEU A 85 -58.11 14.44 -21.90
CA LEU A 85 -57.19 15.56 -22.08
C LEU A 85 -56.15 15.20 -23.17
N SER A 86 -56.14 15.94 -24.29
CA SER A 86 -55.22 15.69 -25.41
C SER A 86 -54.21 16.83 -25.58
N PHE A 87 -52.93 16.49 -25.60
CA PHE A 87 -51.83 17.43 -25.84
C PHE A 87 -51.35 17.29 -27.29
N THR A 88 -51.56 18.30 -28.14
CA THR A 88 -51.37 18.20 -29.60
C THR A 88 -50.72 19.47 -30.21
N GLY A 89 -50.62 19.53 -31.53
CA GLY A 89 -50.17 20.71 -32.29
C GLY A 89 -48.66 20.74 -32.60
N ASN A 90 -48.12 21.94 -32.83
CA ASN A 90 -46.71 22.14 -33.23
C ASN A 90 -45.81 22.63 -32.09
N ILE A 91 -46.38 22.94 -30.92
CA ILE A 91 -45.70 23.63 -29.81
C ILE A 91 -45.99 22.85 -28.53
N GLU A 92 -45.08 22.87 -27.56
CA GLU A 92 -45.22 22.14 -26.30
C GLU A 92 -46.35 22.74 -25.43
N PRO A 93 -47.52 22.09 -25.30
CA PRO A 93 -48.56 22.54 -24.41
C PRO A 93 -48.14 22.44 -22.94
N VAL A 94 -48.74 23.30 -22.13
CA VAL A 94 -48.49 23.39 -20.70
C VAL A 94 -49.74 23.13 -19.88
N LEU A 95 -49.62 22.34 -18.82
CA LEU A 95 -50.65 22.11 -17.81
C LEU A 95 -50.15 22.58 -16.44
N PHE A 96 -51.01 23.19 -15.64
CA PHE A 96 -50.70 23.48 -14.24
C PHE A 96 -51.95 23.52 -13.35
N ALA A 97 -51.75 23.17 -12.08
CA ALA A 97 -52.75 23.27 -11.04
C ALA A 97 -52.84 24.72 -10.51
N ASP A 98 -54.04 25.28 -10.52
CA ASP A 98 -54.32 26.64 -10.05
C ASP A 98 -55.16 26.64 -8.77
N GLY A 99 -54.87 27.59 -7.87
CA GLY A 99 -55.60 27.77 -6.61
C GLY A 99 -55.46 26.65 -5.56
N GLY A 100 -54.57 25.67 -5.75
CA GLY A 100 -54.30 24.58 -4.81
C GLY A 100 -53.93 23.26 -5.52
N SER A 101 -53.60 22.21 -4.76
CA SER A 101 -53.29 20.88 -5.31
C SER A 101 -54.48 20.28 -6.05
N ARG A 102 -54.23 19.63 -7.20
CA ARG A 102 -55.27 19.08 -8.07
C ARG A 102 -55.08 17.61 -8.35
N THR A 103 -56.20 16.92 -8.49
CA THR A 103 -56.27 15.53 -8.92
C THR A 103 -57.17 15.42 -10.14
N LEU A 104 -56.61 15.02 -11.28
CA LEU A 104 -57.31 14.85 -12.55
C LEU A 104 -57.52 13.37 -12.83
N THR A 105 -58.77 12.96 -13.00
CA THR A 105 -59.14 11.56 -13.32
C THR A 105 -59.23 11.30 -14.83
N ASN A 106 -59.12 12.35 -15.64
CA ASN A 106 -59.24 12.32 -17.08
C ASN A 106 -58.15 11.44 -17.72
N PRO A 107 -58.49 10.56 -18.67
CA PRO A 107 -57.49 9.97 -19.56
C PRO A 107 -56.69 11.05 -20.27
N ILE A 108 -55.39 10.84 -20.47
CA ILE A 108 -54.47 11.81 -21.06
C ILE A 108 -53.81 11.21 -22.29
N THR A 109 -53.82 11.93 -23.40
CA THR A 109 -53.13 11.52 -24.63
C THR A 109 -52.04 12.53 -24.98
N LEU A 110 -50.79 12.09 -24.99
CA LEU A 110 -49.65 12.87 -25.47
C LEU A 110 -49.54 12.66 -26.99
N GLN A 111 -50.04 13.61 -27.80
CA GLN A 111 -49.80 13.72 -29.26
C GLN A 111 -48.65 14.69 -29.60
N ARG A 112 -48.10 15.35 -28.57
CA ARG A 112 -46.87 16.16 -28.56
C ARG A 112 -46.16 16.04 -27.21
N ASN A 113 -44.93 16.57 -27.13
CA ASN A 113 -44.28 16.82 -25.86
C ASN A 113 -45.18 17.71 -25.01
N ALA A 114 -45.23 17.52 -23.71
CA ALA A 114 -46.04 18.33 -22.83
C ALA A 114 -45.24 18.71 -21.58
N THR A 115 -45.54 19.88 -21.03
CA THR A 115 -44.93 20.36 -19.79
C THR A 115 -45.98 20.50 -18.71
N VAL A 116 -45.71 19.98 -17.52
CA VAL A 116 -46.43 20.33 -16.31
C VAL A 116 -45.60 21.34 -15.53
N ARG A 117 -46.20 22.43 -15.08
CA ARG A 117 -45.54 23.45 -14.24
C ARG A 117 -46.42 23.91 -13.08
N GLY A 118 -45.94 24.86 -12.31
CA GLY A 118 -46.70 25.51 -11.24
C GLY A 118 -46.05 25.39 -9.86
N VAL A 119 -46.85 25.66 -8.83
CA VAL A 119 -46.47 25.66 -7.41
C VAL A 119 -47.32 24.71 -6.57
N ASN A 120 -48.29 24.03 -7.19
CA ASN A 120 -49.25 23.16 -6.53
C ASN A 120 -49.04 21.72 -6.99
N ASP A 121 -49.29 20.75 -6.11
CA ASP A 121 -49.21 19.34 -6.50
C ASP A 121 -50.23 19.02 -7.59
N LEU A 122 -49.84 18.16 -8.52
CA LEU A 122 -50.74 17.65 -9.55
C LEU A 122 -50.69 16.13 -9.61
N THR A 123 -51.83 15.50 -9.34
CA THR A 123 -52.02 14.06 -9.47
C THR A 123 -52.82 13.74 -10.73
N LEU A 124 -52.27 12.90 -11.60
CA LEU A 124 -52.89 12.42 -12.83
C LEU A 124 -53.32 10.96 -12.60
N GLN A 125 -54.60 10.74 -12.30
CA GLN A 125 -55.16 9.40 -12.04
C GLN A 125 -55.66 8.69 -13.30
N GLY A 126 -55.98 9.44 -14.37
CA GLY A 126 -56.35 8.83 -15.64
C GLY A 126 -55.16 8.22 -16.36
N THR A 127 -55.42 7.29 -17.28
CA THR A 127 -54.38 6.63 -18.07
C THR A 127 -53.65 7.66 -18.94
N LEU A 128 -52.32 7.71 -18.86
CA LEU A 128 -51.44 8.53 -19.70
C LEU A 128 -50.96 7.71 -20.90
N THR A 129 -51.29 8.12 -22.12
CA THR A 129 -50.92 7.40 -23.35
C THR A 129 -49.99 8.22 -24.23
N ASN A 130 -48.82 7.66 -24.55
CA ASN A 130 -47.90 8.20 -25.53
C ASN A 130 -48.35 7.84 -26.95
N PHE A 131 -48.74 8.84 -27.74
CA PHE A 131 -49.46 8.64 -29.00
C PHE A 131 -48.72 9.19 -30.23
N GLY A 132 -48.47 8.35 -31.24
CA GLY A 132 -48.04 8.80 -32.57
C GLY A 132 -46.57 9.19 -32.71
N GLY A 133 -45.73 9.04 -31.67
CA GLY A 133 -44.28 9.25 -31.77
C GLY A 133 -43.56 9.18 -30.43
N ASN A 134 -42.25 9.45 -30.43
CA ASN A 134 -41.47 9.63 -29.20
C ASN A 134 -41.82 10.97 -28.56
N ARG A 135 -41.95 11.02 -27.23
CA ARG A 135 -42.38 12.23 -26.52
C ARG A 135 -41.62 12.47 -25.24
N THR A 136 -41.58 13.74 -24.86
CA THR A 136 -41.09 14.19 -23.57
C THR A 136 -42.25 14.74 -22.75
N PHE A 137 -42.41 14.20 -21.55
CA PHE A 137 -43.27 14.73 -20.51
C PHE A 137 -42.40 15.45 -19.48
N THR A 138 -42.33 16.77 -19.62
CA THR A 138 -41.51 17.65 -18.79
C THR A 138 -42.25 18.00 -17.51
N ILE A 139 -41.60 17.85 -16.37
CA ILE A 139 -42.14 18.21 -15.05
C ILE A 139 -41.26 19.35 -14.53
N ASN A 140 -41.79 20.57 -14.59
CA ASN A 140 -41.11 21.80 -14.22
C ASN A 140 -41.88 22.52 -13.10
N GLN A 141 -41.98 21.86 -11.95
CA GLN A 141 -42.62 22.40 -10.75
C GLN A 141 -41.65 23.24 -9.92
N ASN A 142 -42.15 24.33 -9.33
CA ASN A 142 -41.42 25.19 -8.40
C ASN A 142 -41.50 24.61 -6.98
N PRO A 143 -40.45 24.77 -6.17
CA PRO A 143 -39.56 23.70 -5.72
C PRO A 143 -40.18 22.72 -4.70
N THR A 144 -41.42 22.92 -4.24
CA THR A 144 -42.11 22.11 -3.22
C THR A 144 -43.24 21.26 -3.78
N ALA A 145 -43.70 21.53 -5.00
CA ALA A 145 -44.80 20.78 -5.63
C ALA A 145 -44.32 19.52 -6.34
N ASN A 146 -45.08 18.45 -6.19
CA ASN A 146 -44.85 17.15 -6.80
C ASN A 146 -45.84 16.88 -7.94
N VAL A 147 -45.41 16.09 -8.92
CA VAL A 147 -46.30 15.50 -9.92
C VAL A 147 -46.39 14.00 -9.68
N THR A 148 -47.60 13.52 -9.47
CA THR A 148 -47.89 12.09 -9.33
C THR A 148 -48.66 11.60 -10.55
N VAL A 149 -48.13 10.62 -11.28
CA VAL A 149 -48.84 9.89 -12.33
C VAL A 149 -49.31 8.57 -11.73
N ALA A 150 -50.55 8.56 -11.24
CA ALA A 150 -51.16 7.43 -10.55
C ALA A 150 -51.92 6.49 -11.50
N GLY A 151 -52.41 7.01 -12.63
CA GLY A 151 -53.01 6.18 -13.69
C GLY A 151 -51.96 5.40 -14.47
N ALA A 152 -52.38 4.32 -15.12
CA ALA A 152 -51.51 3.52 -15.99
C ALA A 152 -50.81 4.38 -17.05
N VAL A 153 -49.56 4.06 -17.38
CA VAL A 153 -48.78 4.75 -18.41
C VAL A 153 -48.56 3.82 -19.59
N ASN A 154 -49.23 4.12 -20.70
CA ASN A 154 -49.06 3.42 -21.98
C ASN A 154 -47.94 4.10 -22.80
N LEU A 155 -46.82 3.40 -22.99
CA LEU A 155 -45.67 3.90 -23.74
C LEU A 155 -45.88 3.92 -25.27
N THR A 156 -46.81 3.11 -25.77
CA THR A 156 -47.22 3.00 -27.17
C THR A 156 -48.74 2.95 -27.29
N ASN A 157 -49.25 3.31 -28.47
CA ASN A 157 -50.68 3.29 -28.79
C ASN A 157 -51.04 2.33 -29.93
N ASP A 158 -50.05 1.70 -30.57
CA ASP A 158 -50.20 0.82 -31.73
C ASP A 158 -48.97 -0.11 -31.86
N GLY A 159 -48.78 -0.75 -33.01
CA GLY A 159 -47.66 -1.67 -33.28
C GLY A 159 -46.27 -1.03 -33.40
N THR A 160 -46.13 0.29 -33.31
CA THR A 160 -44.85 1.00 -33.46
C THR A 160 -44.14 1.17 -32.12
N SER A 161 -42.86 0.80 -32.04
CA SER A 161 -42.03 1.06 -30.86
C SER A 161 -41.85 2.55 -30.61
N ARG A 162 -41.93 2.98 -29.36
CA ARG A 162 -41.81 4.39 -28.98
C ARG A 162 -41.05 4.57 -27.68
N THR A 163 -40.56 5.78 -27.46
CA THR A 163 -39.94 6.22 -26.20
C THR A 163 -40.78 7.33 -25.58
N LEU A 164 -41.16 7.15 -24.32
CA LEU A 164 -41.63 8.25 -23.47
C LEU A 164 -40.49 8.69 -22.55
N THR A 165 -40.08 9.94 -22.65
CA THR A 165 -39.09 10.57 -21.76
C THR A 165 -39.82 11.29 -20.64
N ILE A 166 -39.60 10.89 -19.40
CA ILE A 166 -40.05 11.65 -18.22
C ILE A 166 -38.92 12.58 -17.80
N SER A 167 -39.21 13.88 -17.69
CA SER A 167 -38.18 14.90 -17.49
C SER A 167 -38.48 15.85 -16.33
N PRO A 168 -38.31 15.45 -15.06
CA PRO A 168 -38.32 16.37 -13.93
C PRO A 168 -37.10 17.29 -13.97
N THR A 169 -37.32 18.59 -14.17
CA THR A 169 -36.26 19.57 -14.47
C THR A 169 -35.76 20.33 -13.25
N THR A 170 -36.51 20.37 -12.15
CA THR A 170 -36.10 21.07 -10.93
C THR A 170 -35.54 20.08 -9.90
N PHE A 171 -34.43 20.44 -9.27
CA PHE A 171 -33.69 19.59 -8.34
C PHE A 171 -34.52 19.06 -7.17
N SER A 172 -35.49 19.85 -6.70
CA SER A 172 -36.32 19.52 -5.54
C SER A 172 -37.72 18.99 -5.90
N SER A 173 -38.12 18.98 -7.18
CA SER A 173 -39.39 18.36 -7.56
C SER A 173 -39.20 16.86 -7.76
N GLY A 174 -40.04 16.08 -7.08
CA GLY A 174 -40.19 14.65 -7.32
C GLY A 174 -41.23 14.40 -8.40
N ALA A 175 -40.90 13.53 -9.35
CA ALA A 175 -41.88 12.87 -10.21
C ALA A 175 -42.14 11.47 -9.64
N LEU A 176 -43.38 11.21 -9.21
CA LEU A 176 -43.80 9.88 -8.78
C LEU A 176 -44.66 9.26 -9.88
N VAL A 177 -44.26 8.11 -10.42
CA VAL A 177 -45.10 7.35 -11.39
C VAL A 177 -45.54 6.06 -10.70
N SER A 178 -46.61 6.16 -9.91
CA SER A 178 -47.17 5.03 -9.16
C SER A 178 -48.12 4.16 -10.00
N GLY A 179 -48.59 4.64 -11.14
CA GLY A 179 -49.30 3.80 -12.10
C GLY A 179 -48.39 2.78 -12.78
N VAL A 180 -48.94 1.63 -13.16
CA VAL A 180 -48.21 0.62 -13.94
C VAL A 180 -47.82 1.21 -15.30
N ILE A 181 -46.52 1.17 -15.61
CA ILE A 181 -45.98 1.47 -16.93
C ILE A 181 -46.04 0.20 -17.78
N GLN A 182 -46.64 0.31 -18.96
CA GLN A 182 -46.87 -0.80 -19.87
C GLN A 182 -46.69 -0.36 -21.33
N ASN A 183 -46.62 -1.33 -22.24
CA ASN A 183 -46.57 -1.00 -23.67
C ASN A 183 -47.85 -0.24 -24.09
N GLY A 184 -49.04 -0.75 -23.76
CA GLY A 184 -50.32 -0.12 -24.12
C GLY A 184 -50.79 -0.42 -25.55
N GLY A 185 -49.87 -0.49 -26.52
CA GLY A 185 -50.06 -1.06 -27.84
C GLY A 185 -49.22 -2.33 -28.07
N ALA A 186 -49.22 -2.84 -29.31
CA ALA A 186 -48.43 -4.01 -29.70
C ALA A 186 -46.93 -3.69 -29.93
N GLY A 187 -46.57 -2.41 -30.08
CA GLY A 187 -45.19 -1.96 -30.24
C GLY A 187 -44.43 -1.94 -28.92
N THR A 188 -43.11 -2.12 -29.00
CA THR A 188 -42.22 -2.11 -27.82
C THR A 188 -42.15 -0.72 -27.20
N GLY A 189 -42.59 -0.60 -25.95
CA GLY A 189 -42.51 0.63 -25.17
C GLY A 189 -41.16 0.80 -24.49
N ASN A 190 -40.50 1.92 -24.73
CA ASN A 190 -39.25 2.31 -24.08
C ASN A 190 -39.50 3.49 -23.13
N LEU A 191 -38.77 3.53 -22.02
CA LEU A 191 -38.78 4.61 -21.05
C LEU A 191 -37.45 5.36 -21.12
N ALA A 192 -37.48 6.68 -21.03
CA ALA A 192 -36.29 7.48 -20.83
C ALA A 192 -36.45 8.46 -19.66
N LYS A 193 -35.32 8.75 -18.99
CA LYS A 193 -35.23 9.79 -17.97
C LYS A 193 -34.37 10.94 -18.48
N SER A 194 -34.90 12.15 -18.38
CA SER A 194 -34.18 13.42 -18.57
C SER A 194 -34.35 14.34 -17.35
N GLY A 195 -33.61 15.45 -17.31
CA GLY A 195 -33.75 16.47 -16.26
C GLY A 195 -33.16 16.08 -14.91
N PHE A 196 -32.76 17.06 -14.09
CA PHE A 196 -31.98 16.82 -12.88
C PHE A 196 -32.77 16.33 -11.66
N GLY A 197 -34.11 16.40 -11.68
CA GLY A 197 -34.97 16.01 -10.57
C GLY A 197 -35.09 14.49 -10.42
N THR A 198 -35.69 14.05 -9.32
CA THR A 198 -35.84 12.62 -8.98
C THR A 198 -37.09 12.01 -9.64
N LEU A 199 -36.94 10.88 -10.33
CA LEU A 199 -38.05 10.03 -10.77
C LEU A 199 -38.18 8.82 -9.83
N THR A 200 -39.34 8.60 -9.23
CA THR A 200 -39.64 7.42 -8.40
C THR A 200 -40.60 6.48 -9.11
N LEU A 201 -40.21 5.19 -9.21
CA LEU A 201 -40.97 4.10 -9.83
C LEU A 201 -41.25 2.99 -8.79
N PRO A 202 -42.39 3.03 -8.08
CA PRO A 202 -42.71 2.08 -7.03
C PRO A 202 -43.43 0.81 -7.50
N SER A 203 -43.89 0.78 -8.76
CA SER A 203 -44.82 -0.24 -9.24
C SER A 203 -44.16 -1.34 -10.05
N ALA A 204 -44.82 -2.50 -10.08
CA ALA A 204 -44.48 -3.61 -10.98
C ALA A 204 -44.85 -3.24 -12.42
N ASN A 205 -43.86 -2.86 -13.23
CA ASN A 205 -44.06 -2.45 -14.62
C ASN A 205 -43.98 -3.66 -15.56
N THR A 206 -44.62 -3.55 -16.73
CA THR A 206 -44.82 -4.67 -17.68
C THR A 206 -44.38 -4.36 -19.11
N TYR A 207 -43.83 -3.17 -19.37
CA TYR A 207 -43.26 -2.85 -20.68
C TYR A 207 -42.03 -3.70 -20.99
N THR A 208 -41.75 -3.88 -22.27
CA THR A 208 -40.73 -4.84 -22.74
C THR A 208 -39.49 -4.18 -23.34
N GLY A 209 -39.54 -2.87 -23.58
CA GLY A 209 -38.42 -2.10 -24.12
C GLY A 209 -37.44 -1.61 -23.06
N ASN A 210 -36.41 -0.91 -23.53
CA ASN A 210 -35.31 -0.46 -22.68
C ASN A 210 -35.71 0.72 -21.80
N THR A 211 -34.99 0.88 -20.69
CA THR A 211 -35.03 2.09 -19.87
C THR A 211 -33.70 2.81 -19.99
N THR A 212 -33.70 4.06 -20.46
CA THR A 212 -32.47 4.84 -20.67
C THR A 212 -32.44 6.08 -19.81
N PHE A 213 -31.42 6.24 -18.97
CA PHE A 213 -31.15 7.49 -18.29
C PHE A 213 -30.24 8.33 -19.17
N ASN A 214 -30.76 9.40 -19.75
CA ASN A 214 -29.97 10.31 -20.60
C ASN A 214 -28.88 10.96 -19.75
N ALA A 215 -27.76 11.37 -20.35
CA ALA A 215 -26.64 11.93 -19.59
C ALA A 215 -27.08 13.11 -18.70
N ASN A 216 -26.57 13.14 -17.47
CA ASN A 216 -26.83 14.18 -16.46
C ASN A 216 -28.33 14.38 -16.12
N SER A 217 -29.07 13.29 -15.93
CA SER A 217 -30.51 13.32 -15.67
C SER A 217 -30.88 12.92 -14.22
N GLY A 218 -30.01 13.24 -13.25
CA GLY A 218 -30.37 13.15 -11.83
C GLY A 218 -30.50 11.72 -11.30
N ILE A 219 -31.50 11.53 -10.43
CA ILE A 219 -31.74 10.28 -9.71
C ILE A 219 -33.00 9.61 -10.26
N THR A 220 -32.92 8.29 -10.48
CA THR A 220 -34.11 7.44 -10.62
C THR A 220 -34.13 6.45 -9.47
N ARG A 221 -35.18 6.50 -8.65
CA ARG A 221 -35.39 5.62 -7.51
C ARG A 221 -36.44 4.57 -7.84
N VAL A 222 -36.14 3.31 -7.53
CA VAL A 222 -37.07 2.19 -7.72
C VAL A 222 -37.45 1.57 -6.38
N GLU A 223 -38.70 1.10 -6.25
CA GLU A 223 -39.19 0.43 -5.04
C GLU A 223 -39.79 -0.96 -5.32
N HIS A 224 -39.56 -1.50 -6.52
CA HIS A 224 -40.08 -2.80 -6.91
C HIS A 224 -39.15 -3.55 -7.86
N ASN A 225 -39.07 -4.88 -7.74
CA ASN A 225 -38.20 -5.76 -8.54
C ASN A 225 -38.40 -5.60 -10.05
N ASN A 226 -39.66 -5.41 -10.46
CA ASN A 226 -40.05 -5.23 -11.86
C ASN A 226 -40.24 -3.75 -12.26
N ALA A 227 -39.60 -2.79 -11.56
CA ALA A 227 -39.75 -1.37 -11.88
C ALA A 227 -39.30 -1.01 -13.32
N PHE A 228 -38.46 -1.83 -13.97
CA PHE A 228 -38.01 -1.62 -15.34
C PHE A 228 -38.63 -2.55 -16.38
N GLY A 229 -39.76 -3.19 -16.05
CA GLY A 229 -40.35 -4.21 -16.91
C GLY A 229 -39.58 -5.53 -16.87
N THR A 230 -39.97 -6.48 -17.71
CA THR A 230 -39.54 -7.89 -17.58
C THR A 230 -38.33 -8.28 -18.44
N THR A 231 -38.03 -7.53 -19.50
CA THR A 231 -37.05 -7.96 -20.53
C THR A 231 -36.06 -6.89 -20.96
N GLY A 232 -36.37 -5.61 -20.74
CA GLY A 232 -35.55 -4.49 -21.24
C GLY A 232 -34.23 -4.33 -20.49
N THR A 233 -33.23 -3.78 -21.19
CA THR A 233 -31.96 -3.35 -20.59
C THR A 233 -32.15 -1.99 -19.92
N VAL A 234 -31.56 -1.83 -18.74
CA VAL A 234 -31.43 -0.54 -18.04
C VAL A 234 -30.09 0.08 -18.42
N VAL A 235 -30.12 1.28 -19.00
CA VAL A 235 -28.93 1.99 -19.48
C VAL A 235 -28.72 3.24 -18.64
N VAL A 236 -27.67 3.25 -17.83
CA VAL A 236 -27.27 4.38 -16.98
C VAL A 236 -26.09 5.09 -17.64
N ASN A 237 -26.32 6.26 -18.23
CA ASN A 237 -25.26 7.10 -18.79
C ASN A 237 -24.63 8.00 -17.71
N ASN A 238 -23.52 8.66 -18.05
CA ASN A 238 -22.80 9.59 -17.19
C ASN A 238 -23.71 10.55 -16.40
N GLY A 239 -23.36 10.81 -15.15
CA GLY A 239 -24.04 11.80 -14.30
C GLY A 239 -25.43 11.39 -13.81
N ASN A 240 -25.76 10.10 -13.84
CA ASN A 240 -27.02 9.57 -13.32
C ASN A 240 -26.78 8.60 -12.17
N THR A 241 -27.71 8.53 -11.22
CA THR A 241 -27.77 7.50 -10.17
C THR A 241 -29.08 6.72 -10.28
N LEU A 242 -28.96 5.39 -10.38
CA LEU A 242 -30.02 4.43 -10.11
C LEU A 242 -30.01 4.09 -8.62
N GLU A 243 -31.06 4.44 -7.91
CA GLU A 243 -31.20 4.16 -6.48
C GLU A 243 -32.22 3.04 -6.24
N LEU A 244 -31.80 1.99 -5.55
CA LEU A 244 -32.67 0.86 -5.18
C LEU A 244 -33.19 1.06 -3.75
N ALA A 245 -34.49 0.97 -3.52
CA ALA A 245 -35.02 0.80 -2.18
C ALA A 245 -34.51 -0.51 -1.55
N ALA A 246 -34.70 -0.67 -0.24
CA ALA A 246 -34.32 -1.89 0.48
C ALA A 246 -35.17 -3.10 0.04
N GLY A 247 -34.57 -4.30 0.01
CA GLY A 247 -35.26 -5.56 -0.19
C GLY A 247 -35.55 -5.91 -1.66
N LEU A 248 -34.88 -5.27 -2.62
CA LEU A 248 -35.12 -5.49 -4.05
C LEU A 248 -34.20 -6.57 -4.63
N ASN A 249 -34.68 -7.29 -5.63
CA ASN A 249 -33.88 -8.15 -6.51
C ASN A 249 -34.16 -7.79 -7.97
N MET A 250 -33.20 -7.11 -8.60
CA MET A 250 -33.32 -6.60 -9.97
C MET A 250 -32.74 -7.61 -10.96
N ALA A 251 -33.58 -8.16 -11.84
CA ALA A 251 -33.19 -9.18 -12.82
C ALA A 251 -32.84 -8.63 -14.22
N ASN A 252 -33.12 -7.35 -14.47
CA ASN A 252 -32.82 -6.72 -15.75
C ASN A 252 -31.31 -6.67 -16.03
N SER A 253 -30.92 -6.71 -17.30
CA SER A 253 -29.55 -6.38 -17.70
C SER A 253 -29.26 -4.91 -17.42
N LEU A 254 -28.08 -4.60 -16.88
CA LEU A 254 -27.61 -3.24 -16.61
C LEU A 254 -26.47 -2.87 -17.54
N GLN A 255 -26.51 -1.66 -18.09
CA GLN A 255 -25.38 -1.06 -18.80
C GLN A 255 -24.98 0.23 -18.10
N LEU A 256 -23.72 0.32 -17.69
CA LEU A 256 -23.12 1.49 -17.05
C LEU A 256 -22.18 2.17 -18.05
N ASN A 257 -22.62 3.25 -18.67
CA ASN A 257 -21.94 3.87 -19.81
C ASN A 257 -21.31 5.22 -19.48
N ASN A 258 -20.25 5.57 -20.23
CA ASN A 258 -19.64 6.90 -20.29
C ASN A 258 -19.13 7.42 -18.93
N ASN A 259 -18.39 6.60 -18.17
CA ASN A 259 -17.98 6.91 -16.80
C ASN A 259 -19.18 7.16 -15.87
N ALA A 260 -20.12 6.22 -15.84
CA ALA A 260 -21.27 6.26 -14.94
C ALA A 260 -20.79 6.25 -13.47
N ARG A 261 -20.46 7.43 -12.93
CA ARG A 261 -19.97 7.63 -11.56
C ARG A 261 -21.05 8.03 -10.56
N GLY A 262 -22.30 8.16 -11.01
CA GLY A 262 -23.38 8.70 -10.20
C GLY A 262 -23.62 10.19 -10.43
N PHE A 263 -24.75 10.66 -9.91
CA PHE A 263 -25.15 12.06 -9.91
C PHE A 263 -24.38 12.87 -8.86
N GLN A 264 -23.90 14.07 -9.23
CA GLN A 264 -23.08 14.95 -8.38
C GLN A 264 -21.77 14.33 -7.86
N TYR A 265 -21.07 13.60 -8.74
CA TYR A 265 -19.76 12.97 -8.50
C TYR A 265 -19.76 11.90 -7.39
N GLU A 266 -19.59 10.64 -7.79
CA GLU A 266 -19.22 9.50 -6.91
C GLU A 266 -20.27 9.01 -5.91
N ARG A 267 -21.53 9.44 -6.03
CA ARG A 267 -22.69 8.78 -5.38
C ARG A 267 -22.92 7.33 -5.81
N GLY A 268 -22.24 6.86 -6.85
CA GLY A 268 -22.54 5.58 -7.51
C GLY A 268 -23.61 5.72 -8.59
N ALA A 269 -23.37 5.12 -9.74
CA ALA A 269 -24.37 4.98 -10.79
C ALA A 269 -25.43 3.92 -10.46
N LEU A 270 -25.07 2.93 -9.65
CA LEU A 270 -25.99 2.04 -8.95
C LEU A 270 -25.76 2.24 -7.45
N ARG A 271 -26.82 2.55 -6.69
CA ARG A 271 -26.75 2.88 -5.27
C ARG A 271 -27.83 2.18 -4.45
N VAL A 272 -27.46 1.68 -3.28
CA VAL A 272 -28.39 1.24 -2.23
C VAL A 272 -28.23 2.18 -1.02
N PRO A 273 -29.24 3.00 -0.68
CA PRO A 273 -29.14 3.98 0.40
C PRO A 273 -29.42 3.40 1.79
N SER A 274 -30.07 2.23 1.88
CA SER A 274 -30.38 1.56 3.15
C SER A 274 -30.76 0.09 2.92
N GLY A 275 -30.54 -0.75 3.93
CA GLY A 275 -30.87 -2.18 3.88
C GLY A 275 -30.08 -2.94 2.81
N THR A 276 -30.51 -4.16 2.52
CA THR A 276 -29.87 -5.03 1.52
C THR A 276 -30.72 -5.10 0.25
N SER A 277 -30.08 -4.96 -0.91
CA SER A 277 -30.69 -5.20 -2.22
C SER A 277 -29.74 -5.95 -3.15
N THR A 278 -30.31 -6.74 -4.06
CA THR A 278 -29.59 -7.61 -4.99
C THR A 278 -29.77 -7.16 -6.44
N TRP A 279 -28.70 -7.20 -7.22
CA TRP A 279 -28.74 -7.14 -8.68
C TRP A 279 -28.35 -8.50 -9.26
N SER A 280 -29.32 -9.22 -9.83
CA SER A 280 -29.14 -10.58 -10.37
C SER A 280 -28.96 -10.64 -11.88
N GLY A 281 -29.43 -9.61 -12.60
CA GLY A 281 -29.16 -9.50 -14.04
C GLY A 281 -27.70 -9.18 -14.34
N PRO A 282 -27.19 -9.50 -15.55
CA PRO A 282 -25.81 -9.18 -15.92
C PRO A 282 -25.58 -7.67 -15.94
N ILE A 283 -24.38 -7.24 -15.53
CA ILE A 283 -23.94 -5.84 -15.61
C ILE A 283 -22.86 -5.75 -16.69
N THR A 284 -22.97 -4.78 -17.60
CA THR A 284 -21.94 -4.48 -18.59
C THR A 284 -21.44 -3.06 -18.38
N ILE A 285 -20.13 -2.92 -18.22
CA ILE A 285 -19.46 -1.63 -18.22
C ILE A 285 -19.22 -1.22 -19.69
N GLY A 286 -19.74 -0.05 -20.04
CA GLY A 286 -19.91 0.47 -21.40
C GLY A 286 -18.63 0.88 -22.13
N SER A 287 -18.82 1.50 -23.30
CA SER A 287 -17.75 1.79 -24.24
C SER A 287 -16.91 3.01 -23.86
N GLY A 288 -15.59 2.87 -23.94
CA GLY A 288 -14.60 3.94 -23.80
C GLY A 288 -13.32 3.41 -23.13
N ASN A 289 -12.15 3.78 -23.65
CA ASN A 289 -10.87 3.38 -23.02
C ASN A 289 -10.79 3.96 -21.60
N ASN A 290 -10.39 3.13 -20.63
CA ASN A 290 -10.22 3.50 -19.21
C ASN A 290 -11.51 3.99 -18.54
N GLN A 291 -12.65 3.42 -18.92
CA GLN A 291 -13.93 3.74 -18.29
C GLN A 291 -14.04 3.13 -16.89
N PHE A 292 -14.45 3.94 -15.91
CA PHE A 292 -14.75 3.46 -14.56
C PHE A 292 -16.21 3.72 -14.22
N ALA A 293 -16.95 2.66 -13.87
CA ALA A 293 -18.29 2.77 -13.30
C ALA A 293 -18.20 2.77 -11.77
N ALA A 294 -19.00 3.59 -11.10
CA ALA A 294 -19.08 3.60 -9.65
C ALA A 294 -20.36 2.90 -9.17
N VAL A 295 -20.24 2.10 -8.12
CA VAL A 295 -21.36 1.50 -7.39
C VAL A 295 -21.23 1.86 -5.91
N ALA A 296 -22.37 2.04 -5.25
CA ALA A 296 -22.39 2.52 -3.87
C ALA A 296 -23.39 1.74 -3.00
N ALA A 297 -23.00 1.57 -1.75
CA ALA A 297 -23.90 1.23 -0.66
C ALA A 297 -23.61 2.26 0.45
N ASP A 298 -24.65 2.91 0.95
CA ASP A 298 -24.52 3.88 2.03
C ASP A 298 -24.27 3.17 3.37
N ALA A 299 -23.93 3.94 4.42
CA ALA A 299 -23.67 3.39 5.75
C ALA A 299 -24.81 2.47 6.24
N GLY A 300 -24.47 1.23 6.60
CA GLY A 300 -25.42 0.21 7.04
C GLY A 300 -26.25 -0.44 5.92
N ALA A 301 -25.99 -0.09 4.65
CA ALA A 301 -26.60 -0.72 3.49
C ALA A 301 -25.68 -1.77 2.85
N GLU A 302 -26.27 -2.64 2.04
CA GLU A 302 -25.57 -3.69 1.31
C GLU A 302 -26.12 -3.83 -0.11
N LEU A 303 -25.21 -3.85 -1.09
CA LEU A 303 -25.50 -4.20 -2.47
C LEU A 303 -24.88 -5.55 -2.81
N ILE A 304 -25.71 -6.55 -3.10
CA ILE A 304 -25.26 -7.87 -3.55
C ILE A 304 -25.37 -7.94 -5.07
N VAL A 305 -24.28 -8.23 -5.76
CA VAL A 305 -24.28 -8.40 -7.23
C VAL A 305 -24.00 -9.86 -7.56
N THR A 306 -25.06 -10.61 -7.89
CA THR A 306 -24.95 -12.02 -8.30
C THR A 306 -24.81 -12.18 -9.80
N GLY A 307 -25.35 -11.24 -10.58
CA GLY A 307 -25.14 -11.18 -12.02
C GLY A 307 -23.68 -10.92 -12.39
N ALA A 308 -23.19 -11.55 -13.46
CA ALA A 308 -21.82 -11.36 -13.91
C ALA A 308 -21.59 -9.90 -14.36
N ILE A 309 -20.49 -9.30 -13.91
CA ILE A 309 -20.03 -7.98 -14.35
C ILE A 309 -19.04 -8.18 -15.49
N GLY A 310 -19.45 -7.82 -16.70
CA GLY A 310 -18.62 -7.82 -17.90
C GLY A 310 -18.27 -6.43 -18.40
N GLN A 311 -17.61 -6.39 -19.56
CA GLN A 311 -17.17 -5.17 -20.22
C GLN A 311 -17.48 -5.22 -21.72
N SER A 312 -17.82 -4.07 -22.30
CA SER A 312 -18.06 -3.94 -23.75
C SER A 312 -16.80 -3.53 -24.53
N THR A 313 -15.83 -2.91 -23.86
CA THR A 313 -14.49 -2.60 -24.38
C THR A 313 -13.43 -3.05 -23.38
N ALA A 314 -12.19 -3.24 -23.84
CA ALA A 314 -11.08 -3.53 -22.93
C ALA A 314 -10.83 -2.37 -21.94
N ASN A 315 -10.19 -2.68 -20.81
CA ASN A 315 -9.72 -1.71 -19.81
C ASN A 315 -10.83 -0.90 -19.12
N THR A 316 -11.98 -1.51 -18.83
CA THR A 316 -12.99 -0.92 -17.94
C THR A 316 -12.84 -1.40 -16.50
N GLY A 317 -13.07 -0.53 -15.52
CA GLY A 317 -12.92 -0.82 -14.09
C GLY A 317 -14.16 -0.46 -13.27
N LEU A 318 -14.14 -0.87 -12.01
CA LEU A 318 -15.21 -0.65 -11.04
C LEU A 318 -14.68 0.17 -9.86
N ILE A 319 -15.46 1.14 -9.41
CA ILE A 319 -15.18 1.92 -8.21
C ILE A 319 -16.28 1.61 -7.18
N LYS A 320 -15.89 1.23 -5.98
CA LYS A 320 -16.79 1.16 -4.83
C LYS A 320 -16.69 2.46 -4.03
N THR A 321 -17.85 3.09 -3.78
CA THR A 321 -18.02 4.25 -2.88
C THR A 321 -19.12 4.01 -1.85
N GLY A 322 -19.33 4.95 -0.93
CA GLY A 322 -20.27 4.83 0.20
C GLY A 322 -19.77 3.86 1.28
N ASP A 323 -20.12 4.12 2.54
CA ASP A 323 -19.56 3.41 3.70
C ASP A 323 -20.14 2.00 3.94
N GLY A 324 -21.14 1.59 3.15
CA GLY A 324 -21.75 0.26 3.22
C GLY A 324 -20.96 -0.83 2.49
N THR A 325 -21.60 -1.99 2.34
CA THR A 325 -20.99 -3.19 1.74
C THR A 325 -21.41 -3.40 0.27
N LEU A 326 -20.46 -3.73 -0.58
CA LEU A 326 -20.70 -4.32 -1.90
C LEU A 326 -20.24 -5.77 -1.87
N GLN A 327 -21.16 -6.72 -2.04
CA GLN A 327 -20.82 -8.13 -2.20
C GLN A 327 -20.77 -8.48 -3.69
N LEU A 328 -19.61 -8.96 -4.17
CA LEU A 328 -19.40 -9.43 -5.53
C LEU A 328 -19.56 -10.95 -5.60
N GLY A 329 -20.74 -11.39 -6.04
CA GLY A 329 -21.17 -12.79 -6.03
C GLY A 329 -21.97 -13.17 -4.78
N ASN A 330 -22.50 -14.37 -4.79
CA ASN A 330 -23.15 -15.08 -3.69
C ASN A 330 -22.96 -16.61 -3.83
N GLY A 331 -21.73 -17.03 -4.15
CA GLY A 331 -21.30 -18.41 -4.32
C GLY A 331 -21.39 -18.97 -5.74
N GLU A 332 -21.67 -18.15 -6.76
CA GLU A 332 -21.75 -18.60 -8.14
C GLU A 332 -20.35 -18.77 -8.78
N ALA A 333 -20.23 -19.70 -9.73
CA ALA A 333 -18.98 -19.99 -10.45
C ALA A 333 -18.74 -19.11 -11.69
N THR A 334 -19.67 -18.22 -12.04
CA THR A 334 -19.48 -17.30 -13.18
C THR A 334 -18.62 -16.11 -12.74
N PRO A 335 -17.41 -15.95 -13.30
CA PRO A 335 -16.51 -14.87 -12.92
C PRO A 335 -17.01 -13.52 -13.44
N ASN A 336 -16.54 -12.45 -12.80
CA ASN A 336 -16.63 -11.12 -13.39
C ASN A 336 -15.42 -10.90 -14.31
N THR A 337 -15.63 -10.27 -15.46
CA THR A 337 -14.63 -10.18 -16.55
C THR A 337 -14.19 -8.75 -16.86
N PHE A 338 -14.46 -7.78 -15.98
CA PHE A 338 -13.89 -6.44 -16.11
C PHE A 338 -12.39 -6.49 -15.76
N ALA A 339 -11.55 -5.95 -16.64
CA ALA A 339 -10.11 -6.21 -16.66
C ALA A 339 -9.25 -5.05 -16.15
N SER A 340 -9.82 -3.86 -15.92
CA SER A 340 -9.11 -2.77 -15.24
C SER A 340 -9.22 -2.90 -13.72
N THR A 341 -8.60 -1.98 -13.00
CA THR A 341 -8.53 -1.99 -11.53
C THR A 341 -9.92 -1.91 -10.88
N LEU A 342 -10.15 -2.77 -9.89
CA LEU A 342 -11.17 -2.58 -8.87
C LEU A 342 -10.63 -1.58 -7.83
N ILE A 343 -11.30 -0.43 -7.68
CA ILE A 343 -10.89 0.64 -6.76
C ILE A 343 -11.89 0.69 -5.61
N VAL A 344 -11.43 0.52 -4.39
CA VAL A 344 -12.24 0.63 -3.17
C VAL A 344 -11.91 1.94 -2.48
N ARG A 345 -12.86 2.88 -2.43
CA ARG A 345 -12.63 4.22 -1.83
C ARG A 345 -13.33 4.46 -0.50
N HIS A 346 -14.37 3.68 -0.21
CA HIS A 346 -15.13 3.74 1.03
C HIS A 346 -15.84 2.40 1.28
N GLY A 347 -15.96 2.05 2.56
CA GLY A 347 -16.74 0.90 3.01
C GLY A 347 -16.08 -0.43 2.67
N THR A 348 -16.89 -1.48 2.54
CA THR A 348 -16.40 -2.85 2.33
C THR A 348 -16.77 -3.38 0.95
N VAL A 349 -15.83 -4.10 0.32
CA VAL A 349 -16.10 -5.04 -0.78
C VAL A 349 -15.88 -6.46 -0.30
N GLU A 350 -16.89 -7.31 -0.44
CA GLU A 350 -16.82 -8.74 -0.12
C GLU A 350 -16.72 -9.55 -1.41
N LEU A 351 -15.68 -10.37 -1.55
CA LEU A 351 -15.49 -11.26 -2.68
C LEU A 351 -16.12 -12.62 -2.36
N ASN A 352 -17.24 -12.94 -3.01
CA ASN A 352 -18.06 -14.10 -2.68
C ASN A 352 -18.50 -14.87 -3.94
N LYS A 353 -17.59 -15.19 -4.85
CA LYS A 353 -17.82 -16.21 -5.88
C LYS A 353 -17.54 -17.61 -5.30
N ALA A 354 -17.86 -18.65 -6.05
CA ALA A 354 -17.44 -20.01 -5.70
C ALA A 354 -15.91 -20.06 -5.50
N ALA A 355 -15.43 -20.85 -4.54
CA ALA A 355 -13.99 -20.99 -4.28
C ALA A 355 -13.23 -21.37 -5.56
N GLY A 356 -12.08 -20.73 -5.81
CA GLY A 356 -11.32 -20.88 -7.05
C GLY A 356 -11.80 -20.04 -8.23
N THR A 357 -12.90 -19.29 -8.08
CA THR A 357 -13.42 -18.40 -9.13
C THR A 357 -13.00 -16.96 -8.87
N ASN A 358 -12.32 -16.33 -9.83
CA ASN A 358 -11.92 -14.94 -9.71
C ASN A 358 -13.14 -14.00 -9.66
N ALA A 359 -13.20 -13.14 -8.64
CA ALA A 359 -14.26 -12.15 -8.43
C ALA A 359 -14.11 -10.91 -9.34
N PHE A 360 -12.99 -10.77 -10.04
CA PHE A 360 -12.67 -9.73 -11.03
C PHE A 360 -11.50 -10.21 -11.92
N ALA A 361 -11.10 -9.45 -12.94
CA ALA A 361 -10.02 -9.85 -13.86
C ALA A 361 -8.82 -8.88 -13.96
N GLY A 362 -8.84 -7.77 -13.22
CA GLY A 362 -7.82 -6.70 -13.26
C GLY A 362 -6.98 -6.52 -12.00
N GLY A 363 -6.48 -5.30 -11.81
CA GLY A 363 -5.77 -4.88 -10.60
C GLY A 363 -6.69 -4.66 -9.39
N LEU A 364 -6.11 -4.47 -8.21
CA LEU A 364 -6.84 -4.10 -6.99
C LEU A 364 -6.15 -2.92 -6.29
N ASP A 365 -6.91 -1.86 -6.02
CA ASP A 365 -6.46 -0.67 -5.28
C ASP A 365 -7.43 -0.43 -4.11
N ILE A 366 -6.92 -0.59 -2.90
CA ILE A 366 -7.70 -0.50 -1.66
C ILE A 366 -7.32 0.78 -0.94
N GLY A 367 -8.29 1.68 -0.89
CA GLY A 367 -8.29 2.90 -0.13
C GLY A 367 -7.93 4.16 -0.90
N ASP A 368 -8.36 5.29 -0.36
CA ASP A 368 -8.18 6.61 -0.96
C ASP A 368 -7.37 7.59 -0.08
N GLN A 369 -6.95 7.13 1.12
CA GLN A 369 -6.29 7.88 2.19
C GLN A 369 -7.23 8.80 2.99
N GLY A 370 -8.54 8.71 2.76
CA GLY A 370 -9.61 9.32 3.54
C GLY A 370 -10.21 8.36 4.57
N GLY A 371 -11.18 8.83 5.36
CA GLY A 371 -11.96 8.01 6.30
C GLY A 371 -11.22 7.50 7.56
N GLY A 372 -9.89 7.44 7.55
CA GLY A 372 -9.07 6.89 8.64
C GLY A 372 -8.56 5.49 8.33
N ALA A 373 -7.94 4.84 9.32
CA ALA A 373 -7.43 3.48 9.17
C ALA A 373 -8.58 2.50 8.91
N ILE A 374 -8.42 1.62 7.91
CA ILE A 374 -9.37 0.53 7.59
C ILE A 374 -10.77 1.07 7.19
N ALA A 375 -10.84 2.31 6.69
CA ALA A 375 -12.09 2.85 6.13
C ALA A 375 -12.50 2.13 4.83
N ASP A 376 -11.52 1.51 4.17
CA ASP A 376 -11.65 0.88 2.86
C ASP A 376 -11.22 -0.57 2.99
N ARG A 377 -12.15 -1.51 2.87
CA ARG A 377 -11.85 -2.92 3.14
C ARG A 377 -12.23 -3.81 1.97
N VAL A 378 -11.37 -4.78 1.68
CA VAL A 378 -11.72 -5.94 0.84
C VAL A 378 -11.65 -7.18 1.71
N VAL A 379 -12.70 -8.00 1.68
CA VAL A 379 -12.81 -9.25 2.47
C VAL A 379 -13.02 -10.43 1.53
N LEU A 380 -12.27 -11.51 1.72
CA LEU A 380 -12.49 -12.77 0.99
C LEU A 380 -13.48 -13.65 1.75
N LEU A 381 -14.63 -13.98 1.15
CA LEU A 381 -15.58 -14.94 1.72
C LEU A 381 -15.37 -16.37 1.22
N ALA A 382 -14.55 -16.54 0.18
CA ALA A 382 -14.11 -17.83 -0.36
C ALA A 382 -12.62 -17.77 -0.72
N ALA A 383 -11.99 -18.94 -0.88
CA ALA A 383 -10.57 -19.02 -1.25
C ALA A 383 -10.36 -18.74 -2.74
N ASN A 384 -9.18 -18.22 -3.09
CA ASN A 384 -8.71 -18.04 -4.47
C ASN A 384 -9.72 -17.24 -5.33
N GLN A 385 -10.06 -16.04 -4.85
CA GLN A 385 -10.99 -15.08 -5.47
C GLN A 385 -10.25 -13.96 -6.22
N ILE A 386 -8.97 -13.76 -5.93
CA ILE A 386 -8.13 -12.76 -6.59
C ILE A 386 -7.36 -13.47 -7.72
N PRO A 387 -7.27 -12.88 -8.93
CA PRO A 387 -6.43 -13.45 -9.97
C PRO A 387 -4.94 -13.48 -9.57
N ASP A 388 -4.24 -14.59 -9.83
CA ASP A 388 -2.80 -14.75 -9.56
C ASP A 388 -1.92 -13.68 -10.22
N SER A 389 -2.37 -13.07 -11.32
CA SER A 389 -1.67 -11.99 -12.01
C SER A 389 -1.87 -10.61 -11.38
N THR A 390 -2.74 -10.48 -10.39
CA THR A 390 -3.15 -9.19 -9.82
C THR A 390 -2.04 -8.61 -8.96
N SER A 391 -1.64 -7.38 -9.29
CA SER A 391 -0.89 -6.53 -8.38
C SER A 391 -1.87 -5.77 -7.48
N ILE A 392 -1.65 -5.85 -6.17
CA ILE A 392 -2.49 -5.20 -5.16
C ILE A 392 -1.76 -3.99 -4.61
N THR A 393 -2.46 -2.85 -4.56
CA THR A 393 -2.06 -1.69 -3.76
C THR A 393 -3.01 -1.56 -2.59
N VAL A 394 -2.47 -1.56 -1.37
CA VAL A 394 -3.21 -1.25 -0.14
C VAL A 394 -2.69 0.09 0.37
N ARG A 395 -3.52 1.12 0.26
CA ARG A 395 -3.18 2.48 0.70
C ARG A 395 -3.32 2.62 2.21
N GLY A 396 -2.92 3.76 2.76
CA GLY A 396 -2.92 3.99 4.21
C GLY A 396 -4.27 3.72 4.91
N SER A 397 -5.39 4.10 4.27
CA SER A 397 -6.75 3.84 4.78
C SER A 397 -7.29 2.44 4.47
N GLY A 398 -6.56 1.66 3.67
CA GLY A 398 -7.01 0.39 3.11
C GLY A 398 -6.64 -0.83 3.95
N GLN A 399 -7.49 -1.86 3.87
CA GLN A 399 -7.24 -3.20 4.40
C GLN A 399 -7.61 -4.28 3.40
N LEU A 400 -6.70 -5.23 3.18
CA LEU A 400 -7.01 -6.53 2.60
C LEU A 400 -7.18 -7.57 3.71
N ASP A 401 -8.39 -8.04 3.92
CA ASP A 401 -8.73 -9.09 4.88
C ASP A 401 -8.97 -10.42 4.14
N LEU A 402 -8.04 -11.37 4.29
CA LEU A 402 -8.20 -12.69 3.72
C LEU A 402 -9.19 -13.55 4.51
N ASN A 403 -9.62 -13.15 5.71
CA ASN A 403 -10.67 -13.80 6.50
C ASN A 403 -10.46 -15.32 6.66
N GLY A 404 -9.22 -15.73 6.91
CA GLY A 404 -8.83 -17.15 7.06
C GLY A 404 -8.60 -17.90 5.75
N GLN A 405 -8.88 -17.29 4.60
CA GLN A 405 -8.75 -17.89 3.28
C GLN A 405 -7.31 -17.83 2.74
N SER A 406 -7.03 -18.61 1.70
CA SER A 406 -5.77 -18.53 0.96
C SER A 406 -5.99 -17.99 -0.45
N ASP A 407 -5.08 -17.13 -0.89
CA ASP A 407 -5.10 -16.55 -2.24
C ASP A 407 -3.68 -16.36 -2.79
N THR A 408 -3.54 -16.32 -4.11
CA THR A 408 -2.27 -16.08 -4.79
C THR A 408 -2.36 -14.75 -5.55
N ILE A 409 -1.30 -13.95 -5.49
CA ILE A 409 -1.24 -12.64 -6.14
C ILE A 409 0.07 -12.48 -6.89
N ASN A 410 0.16 -11.46 -7.76
CA ASN A 410 1.42 -11.11 -8.38
C ASN A 410 2.27 -10.31 -7.38
N ALA A 411 2.00 -9.03 -7.17
CA ALA A 411 2.80 -8.17 -6.28
C ALA A 411 1.95 -7.49 -5.21
N LEU A 412 2.55 -7.19 -4.06
CA LEU A 412 1.92 -6.40 -3.00
C LEU A 412 2.64 -5.07 -2.82
N THR A 413 1.88 -3.98 -2.87
CA THR A 413 2.34 -2.64 -2.49
C THR A 413 1.54 -2.14 -1.31
N LEU A 414 2.21 -1.73 -0.24
CA LEU A 414 1.63 -1.09 0.93
C LEU A 414 2.06 0.37 0.97
N ASN A 415 1.11 1.28 1.15
CA ASN A 415 1.44 2.70 1.32
C ASN A 415 1.19 3.15 2.76
N ARG A 416 2.02 4.10 3.17
CA ARG A 416 1.99 4.76 4.47
C ARG A 416 1.77 6.25 4.25
N LEU A 417 0.91 6.88 5.04
CA LEU A 417 0.67 8.33 4.96
C LEU A 417 0.32 8.88 6.35
N PHE A 418 1.05 9.90 6.81
CA PHE A 418 0.79 10.65 8.04
C PHE A 418 0.44 9.81 9.28
N ASN A 419 -0.83 9.48 9.48
CA ASN A 419 -1.37 8.78 10.65
C ASN A 419 -2.00 7.41 10.32
N VAL A 420 -1.80 6.90 9.10
CA VAL A 420 -2.37 5.62 8.63
C VAL A 420 -1.36 4.81 7.81
N GLY A 421 -1.47 3.49 7.87
CA GLY A 421 -0.62 2.54 7.15
C GLY A 421 -1.46 1.39 6.61
N GLY A 422 -1.22 0.98 5.37
CA GLY A 422 -1.98 -0.10 4.74
C GLY A 422 -1.83 -1.42 5.50
N ASP A 423 -2.93 -2.17 5.58
CA ASP A 423 -3.02 -3.39 6.37
C ASP A 423 -3.37 -4.63 5.52
N VAL A 424 -2.74 -5.76 5.81
CA VAL A 424 -3.09 -7.07 5.27
C VAL A 424 -3.25 -8.06 6.41
N THR A 425 -4.42 -8.68 6.52
CA THR A 425 -4.79 -9.52 7.67
C THR A 425 -5.47 -10.82 7.25
N GLY A 426 -5.53 -11.75 8.20
CA GLY A 426 -6.17 -13.06 8.06
C GLY A 426 -5.43 -14.01 7.12
N GLY A 427 -5.80 -15.30 7.15
CA GLY A 427 -5.50 -16.25 6.06
C GLY A 427 -4.02 -16.40 5.66
N THR A 428 -3.80 -16.79 4.40
CA THR A 428 -2.47 -16.93 3.79
C THR A 428 -2.41 -16.26 2.42
N LEU A 429 -1.49 -15.31 2.25
CA LEU A 429 -1.21 -14.66 0.98
C LEU A 429 0.01 -15.31 0.32
N THR A 430 -0.19 -15.98 -0.82
CA THR A 430 0.90 -16.49 -1.64
C THR A 430 1.35 -15.42 -2.62
N LEU A 431 2.61 -15.04 -2.54
CA LEU A 431 3.19 -14.02 -3.40
C LEU A 431 3.61 -14.64 -4.74
N GLY A 432 3.50 -13.90 -5.84
CA GLY A 432 4.06 -14.22 -7.17
C GLY A 432 5.28 -13.35 -7.55
N ASN A 433 5.41 -12.19 -6.90
CA ASN A 433 6.49 -11.21 -7.00
C ASN A 433 6.76 -10.54 -5.63
N ASN A 434 7.50 -9.42 -5.63
CA ASN A 434 8.03 -8.73 -4.46
C ASN A 434 6.96 -7.95 -3.66
N VAL A 435 7.33 -7.60 -2.42
CA VAL A 435 6.58 -6.67 -1.56
C VAL A 435 7.29 -5.32 -1.58
N THR A 436 6.53 -4.24 -1.74
CA THR A 436 7.05 -2.86 -1.67
C THR A 436 6.26 -2.06 -0.65
N VAL A 437 6.97 -1.33 0.22
CA VAL A 437 6.37 -0.33 1.11
C VAL A 437 6.80 1.05 0.65
N ASN A 438 5.83 1.92 0.38
CA ASN A 438 6.05 3.29 -0.04
C ASN A 438 5.52 4.28 1.00
N ASN A 439 6.27 5.36 1.18
CA ASN A 439 5.85 6.50 1.98
C ASN A 439 5.21 7.53 1.04
N GLY A 440 3.89 7.64 1.08
CA GLY A 440 3.07 8.49 0.22
C GLY A 440 3.16 9.99 0.56
N GLY A 441 4.34 10.51 0.89
CA GLY A 441 4.54 11.87 1.37
C GLY A 441 5.52 11.93 2.54
N ALA A 442 5.56 13.06 3.25
CA ALA A 442 6.36 13.17 4.47
C ALA A 442 5.74 12.30 5.59
N THR A 443 6.46 11.27 6.04
CA THR A 443 6.12 10.57 7.29
C THR A 443 6.79 11.28 8.47
N THR A 444 6.28 11.03 9.66
CA THR A 444 6.87 11.50 10.92
C THR A 444 7.16 10.28 11.79
N GLY A 445 7.93 10.42 12.87
CA GLY A 445 8.11 9.33 13.85
C GLY A 445 6.82 8.80 14.48
N ALA A 446 5.69 9.50 14.31
CA ALA A 446 4.36 9.07 14.76
C ALA A 446 3.55 8.33 13.68
N THR A 447 4.07 8.15 12.47
CA THR A 447 3.35 7.46 11.39
C THR A 447 3.25 5.96 11.70
N PRO A 448 2.06 5.39 11.94
CA PRO A 448 1.91 3.97 12.30
C PRO A 448 2.40 3.08 11.18
N PRO A 449 3.14 1.96 11.42
CA PRO A 449 3.71 1.04 10.41
C PRO A 449 2.66 0.47 9.43
N ALA A 450 3.10 0.06 8.23
CA ALA A 450 2.29 -0.83 7.39
C ALA A 450 2.33 -2.20 8.04
N THR A 451 1.21 -2.92 8.04
CA THR A 451 1.06 -4.15 8.82
C THR A 451 0.70 -5.32 7.92
N ILE A 452 1.35 -6.45 8.18
CA ILE A 452 0.98 -7.75 7.61
C ILE A 452 0.85 -8.75 8.76
N SER A 453 -0.39 -9.05 9.14
CA SER A 453 -0.70 -10.12 10.10
C SER A 453 -1.18 -11.40 9.43
N ALA A 454 -1.49 -11.35 8.13
CA ALA A 454 -1.68 -12.52 7.28
C ALA A 454 -0.39 -13.37 7.20
N ASN A 455 -0.54 -14.69 7.07
CA ASN A 455 0.60 -15.55 6.77
C ASN A 455 1.08 -15.28 5.34
N LEU A 456 2.39 -15.15 5.13
CA LEU A 456 2.98 -14.94 3.81
C LEU A 456 3.63 -16.23 3.31
N ASN A 457 3.24 -16.67 2.12
CA ASN A 457 3.93 -17.72 1.38
C ASN A 457 4.76 -17.10 0.24
N LEU A 458 6.07 -17.40 0.20
CA LEU A 458 7.00 -16.86 -0.78
C LEU A 458 6.85 -17.49 -2.18
N GLY A 459 5.93 -18.44 -2.37
CA GLY A 459 5.62 -19.05 -3.66
C GLY A 459 6.80 -19.79 -4.28
N THR A 460 7.10 -19.54 -5.56
CA THR A 460 8.06 -20.34 -6.35
C THR A 460 9.44 -19.70 -6.51
N ALA A 461 9.66 -18.47 -6.02
CA ALA A 461 10.89 -17.70 -6.24
C ALA A 461 11.33 -16.94 -4.97
N ASN A 462 12.60 -16.56 -4.92
CA ASN A 462 13.14 -15.67 -3.87
C ASN A 462 12.47 -14.30 -3.94
N ARG A 463 12.24 -13.67 -2.78
CA ARG A 463 11.51 -12.39 -2.70
C ARG A 463 12.36 -11.28 -2.12
N THR A 464 12.21 -10.11 -2.71
CA THR A 464 12.73 -8.86 -2.16
C THR A 464 11.59 -8.09 -1.52
N PHE A 465 11.76 -7.71 -0.26
CA PHE A 465 10.90 -6.76 0.43
C PHE A 465 11.61 -5.42 0.42
N THR A 466 11.14 -4.50 -0.42
CA THR A 466 11.66 -3.14 -0.50
C THR A 466 10.88 -2.27 0.47
N VAL A 467 11.49 -1.90 1.60
CA VAL A 467 10.88 -1.04 2.60
C VAL A 467 11.53 0.33 2.51
N ASN A 468 10.83 1.29 1.92
CA ASN A 468 11.32 2.66 1.80
C ASN A 468 11.01 3.44 3.09
N ASP A 469 11.94 4.31 3.48
CA ASP A 469 11.72 5.33 4.51
C ASP A 469 11.35 6.67 3.83
N SER A 470 11.02 7.68 4.63
CA SER A 470 10.88 9.06 4.19
C SER A 470 12.23 9.68 3.82
N LEU A 471 12.18 10.90 3.30
CA LEU A 471 13.38 11.66 2.91
C LEU A 471 14.31 11.96 4.10
N ALA A 472 13.82 11.87 5.34
CA ALA A 472 14.62 11.96 6.55
C ALA A 472 14.61 10.60 7.24
N LEU A 473 15.78 9.95 7.31
CA LEU A 473 15.92 8.66 7.97
C LEU A 473 15.40 8.76 9.42
N HIS A 474 14.41 7.92 9.76
CA HIS A 474 13.81 7.90 11.08
C HIS A 474 13.86 6.49 11.68
N PRO A 475 14.08 6.35 13.00
CA PRO A 475 14.14 5.03 13.64
C PRO A 475 12.77 4.36 13.83
N ALA A 476 11.69 4.94 13.29
CA ALA A 476 10.34 4.37 13.43
C ALA A 476 10.17 3.14 12.54
N ASP A 477 9.25 2.26 12.93
CA ASP A 477 8.94 1.06 12.17
C ASP A 477 8.15 1.43 10.90
N ASP A 478 8.59 0.93 9.74
CA ASP A 478 7.91 1.15 8.47
C ASP A 478 7.02 -0.02 8.06
N LEU A 479 7.52 -1.24 8.23
CA LEU A 479 6.79 -2.46 7.98
C LEU A 479 6.89 -3.39 9.18
N VAL A 480 5.73 -3.81 9.71
CA VAL A 480 5.64 -4.83 10.76
C VAL A 480 4.94 -6.06 10.18
N ILE A 481 5.61 -7.20 10.23
CA ILE A 481 5.04 -8.50 9.85
C ILE A 481 4.91 -9.37 11.10
N SER A 482 3.67 -9.70 11.45
CA SER A 482 3.33 -10.57 12.58
C SER A 482 2.78 -11.93 12.16
N GLY A 483 2.30 -12.06 10.93
CA GLY A 483 2.00 -13.35 10.33
C GLY A 483 3.27 -14.16 10.07
N SER A 484 3.14 -15.50 9.96
CA SER A 484 4.31 -16.32 9.63
C SER A 484 4.74 -16.06 8.19
N ILE A 485 6.03 -15.83 7.95
CA ILE A 485 6.61 -15.88 6.60
C ILE A 485 7.11 -17.30 6.41
N GLY A 486 6.53 -18.08 5.50
CA GLY A 486 7.00 -19.44 5.37
C GLY A 486 6.40 -20.24 4.23
N GLN A 487 6.99 -21.41 4.02
CA GLN A 487 6.63 -22.34 2.96
C GLN A 487 6.58 -23.75 3.54
N SER A 488 5.98 -24.68 2.80
CA SER A 488 5.99 -26.10 3.16
C SER A 488 7.41 -26.68 3.21
N ASP A 489 8.32 -26.19 2.36
CA ASP A 489 9.76 -26.44 2.45
C ASP A 489 10.50 -25.20 3.00
N PRO A 490 10.98 -25.26 4.25
CA PRO A 490 11.66 -24.13 4.89
C PRO A 490 13.01 -23.79 4.27
N THR A 491 13.56 -24.63 3.39
CA THR A 491 14.90 -24.42 2.81
C THR A 491 14.88 -23.79 1.41
N ALA A 492 13.71 -23.75 0.75
CA ALA A 492 13.67 -23.57 -0.70
C ALA A 492 13.78 -22.13 -1.22
N ARG A 493 13.43 -21.09 -0.43
CA ARG A 493 13.39 -19.69 -0.92
C ARG A 493 14.04 -18.68 0.01
N ALA A 494 14.74 -17.72 -0.56
CA ALA A 494 15.37 -16.63 0.16
C ALA A 494 14.49 -15.37 0.24
N LEU A 495 14.69 -14.60 1.31
CA LEU A 495 14.11 -13.28 1.54
C LEU A 495 15.23 -12.24 1.57
N THR A 496 15.12 -11.21 0.73
CA THR A 496 16.03 -10.06 0.73
C THR A 496 15.30 -8.82 1.22
N LYS A 497 15.82 -8.16 2.26
CA LYS A 497 15.35 -6.83 2.67
C LYS A 497 16.15 -5.74 1.97
N SER A 498 15.47 -4.89 1.23
CA SER A 498 16.02 -3.68 0.59
C SER A 498 15.31 -2.40 1.06
N GLY A 499 15.79 -1.24 0.62
CA GLY A 499 15.28 0.08 1.00
C GLY A 499 15.72 0.53 2.40
N TYR A 500 15.66 1.84 2.64
CA TYR A 500 16.20 2.47 3.85
C TYR A 500 15.28 2.42 5.08
N GLY A 501 14.06 1.90 4.96
CA GLY A 501 13.12 1.78 6.08
C GLY A 501 13.36 0.55 6.94
N THR A 502 12.73 0.53 8.12
CA THR A 502 12.85 -0.56 9.10
C THR A 502 11.81 -1.65 8.82
N LEU A 503 12.27 -2.91 8.74
CA LEU A 503 11.39 -4.09 8.72
C LEU A 503 11.41 -4.77 10.09
N VAL A 504 10.25 -4.90 10.73
CA VAL A 504 10.07 -5.64 11.97
C VAL A 504 9.40 -6.98 11.71
N LEU A 505 10.01 -8.05 12.21
CA LEU A 505 9.53 -9.42 12.07
C LEU A 505 9.23 -10.00 13.46
N THR A 506 7.95 -10.23 13.73
CA THR A 506 7.45 -10.75 15.02
C THR A 506 6.82 -12.15 14.91
N GLY A 507 6.33 -12.51 13.71
CA GLY A 507 5.87 -13.85 13.38
C GLY A 507 7.01 -14.81 13.04
N ALA A 508 6.70 -16.12 13.00
CA ALA A 508 7.69 -17.14 12.64
C ALA A 508 8.19 -16.99 11.21
N ASN A 509 9.50 -17.12 11.00
CA ASN A 509 10.15 -16.90 9.70
C ASN A 509 10.76 -18.21 9.18
N ASN A 510 9.95 -18.97 8.45
CA ASN A 510 10.19 -20.31 7.94
C ASN A 510 10.56 -20.34 6.44
N HIS A 511 11.68 -19.70 6.09
CA HIS A 511 12.21 -19.60 4.74
C HIS A 511 13.72 -19.88 4.70
N GLY A 512 14.28 -20.07 3.51
CA GLY A 512 15.60 -20.65 3.29
C GLY A 512 16.77 -19.76 3.69
N ALA A 513 16.93 -18.57 3.12
CA ALA A 513 18.01 -17.64 3.47
C ALA A 513 17.49 -16.23 3.67
N THR A 514 18.13 -15.43 4.55
CA THR A 514 17.84 -14.00 4.72
C THR A 514 19.04 -13.17 4.27
N THR A 515 18.81 -12.20 3.39
CA THR A 515 19.81 -11.20 3.01
C THR A 515 19.37 -9.80 3.46
N VAL A 516 20.20 -9.11 4.24
CA VAL A 516 19.96 -7.70 4.63
C VAL A 516 20.81 -6.82 3.74
N SER A 517 20.18 -6.01 2.89
CA SER A 517 20.89 -5.15 1.93
C SER A 517 20.78 -3.65 2.21
N ALA A 518 19.94 -3.22 3.16
CA ALA A 518 19.80 -1.81 3.54
C ALA A 518 19.13 -1.60 4.91
N SER A 519 19.51 -0.50 5.58
CA SER A 519 19.01 0.02 6.87
C SER A 519 18.93 -1.01 7.99
N ALA A 520 17.75 -1.46 8.39
CA ALA A 520 17.61 -2.38 9.52
C ALA A 520 16.52 -3.45 9.31
N ILE A 521 16.80 -4.66 9.78
CA ILE A 521 15.78 -5.64 10.19
C ILE A 521 15.80 -5.73 11.70
N ASN A 522 14.62 -5.65 12.30
CA ASN A 522 14.42 -5.84 13.71
C ASN A 522 13.62 -7.12 13.97
N HIS A 523 14.27 -8.12 14.57
CA HIS A 523 13.74 -9.48 14.64
C HIS A 523 13.50 -9.90 16.09
N THR A 524 12.26 -10.30 16.39
CA THR A 524 11.82 -10.68 17.74
C THR A 524 11.24 -12.10 17.82
N SER A 525 11.41 -12.91 16.77
CA SER A 525 10.81 -14.25 16.63
C SER A 525 11.85 -15.32 16.26
N GLN A 526 11.44 -16.50 15.81
CA GLN A 526 12.39 -17.52 15.37
C GLN A 526 12.58 -17.48 13.83
N PHE A 527 13.83 -17.33 13.37
CA PHE A 527 14.23 -17.74 12.02
C PHE A 527 14.53 -19.24 12.04
N THR A 528 13.99 -19.99 11.09
CA THR A 528 14.38 -21.40 10.86
C THR A 528 15.27 -21.54 9.63
N ASN A 529 15.86 -20.43 9.18
CA ASN A 529 16.59 -20.33 7.92
C ASN A 529 17.97 -21.00 7.94
N GLY A 530 18.46 -21.37 6.76
CA GLY A 530 19.75 -22.01 6.52
C GLY A 530 20.91 -21.05 6.27
N SER A 531 20.70 -19.74 6.11
CA SER A 531 21.78 -18.74 6.12
C SER A 531 21.27 -17.31 6.35
N ASN A 532 22.09 -16.48 7.01
CA ASN A 532 21.87 -15.04 7.18
C ASN A 532 23.08 -14.28 6.62
N ASP A 533 22.87 -13.47 5.58
CA ASP A 533 23.94 -12.70 4.92
C ASP A 533 23.64 -11.20 4.98
N LEU A 534 24.46 -10.47 5.73
CA LEU A 534 24.35 -9.01 5.86
C LEU A 534 25.30 -8.38 4.86
N ILE A 535 24.76 -7.78 3.80
CA ILE A 535 25.51 -7.08 2.75
C ILE A 535 25.30 -5.56 2.77
N GLY A 536 24.32 -5.07 3.55
CA GLY A 536 24.11 -3.66 3.86
C GLY A 536 23.18 -3.48 5.08
N GLY A 537 23.48 -2.54 5.97
CA GLY A 537 22.62 -2.22 7.13
C GLY A 537 22.89 -3.05 8.39
N THR A 538 21.90 -3.14 9.27
CA THR A 538 21.96 -3.79 10.59
C THR A 538 20.90 -4.89 10.71
N LEU A 539 21.27 -6.06 11.23
CA LEU A 539 20.32 -7.04 11.75
C LEU A 539 20.34 -6.97 13.28
N ILE A 540 19.20 -6.70 13.88
CA ILE A 540 19.02 -6.71 15.33
C ILE A 540 18.18 -7.92 15.70
N VAL A 541 18.72 -8.80 16.54
CA VAL A 541 18.02 -9.95 17.11
C VAL A 541 17.82 -9.68 18.59
N ARG A 542 16.56 -9.52 19.01
CA ARG A 542 16.20 -9.13 20.39
C ARG A 542 14.93 -9.84 20.85
N ASP A 543 14.49 -9.60 22.08
CA ASP A 543 13.29 -10.23 22.68
C ASP A 543 13.34 -11.75 22.56
N ASN A 544 12.42 -12.42 21.85
CA ASN A 544 12.43 -13.88 21.61
C ASN A 544 13.14 -14.28 20.29
N GLY A 545 13.83 -13.33 19.65
CA GLY A 545 14.63 -13.47 18.44
C GLY A 545 15.65 -14.62 18.45
N VAL A 546 15.63 -15.55 17.51
CA VAL A 546 16.73 -16.53 17.31
C VAL A 546 17.01 -16.70 15.81
N LEU A 547 18.27 -16.72 15.41
CA LEU A 547 18.68 -17.01 14.03
C LEU A 547 18.55 -18.51 13.71
N GLY A 548 18.48 -18.88 12.44
CA GLY A 548 18.49 -20.30 12.07
C GLY A 548 19.88 -20.93 12.18
N SER A 549 19.97 -22.27 12.10
CA SER A 549 21.23 -23.04 12.24
C SER A 549 22.20 -22.90 11.06
N GLY A 550 21.92 -21.94 10.18
CA GLY A 550 22.70 -21.63 9.00
C GLY A 550 23.98 -20.85 9.26
N THR A 551 24.80 -20.69 8.23
CA THR A 551 25.94 -19.77 8.31
C THR A 551 25.45 -18.33 8.41
N VAL A 552 26.02 -17.57 9.35
CA VAL A 552 25.82 -16.13 9.52
C VAL A 552 27.03 -15.39 8.99
N THR A 553 26.84 -14.46 8.05
CA THR A 553 27.91 -13.65 7.46
C THR A 553 27.63 -12.17 7.69
N VAL A 554 28.59 -11.46 8.27
CA VAL A 554 28.54 -10.02 8.55
C VAL A 554 29.59 -9.32 7.69
N ASN A 555 29.20 -8.78 6.53
CA ASN A 555 30.12 -8.16 5.59
C ASN A 555 30.47 -6.71 5.96
N ALA A 556 31.47 -6.15 5.26
CA ALA A 556 31.94 -4.79 5.47
C ALA A 556 30.81 -3.75 5.37
N GLY A 557 30.78 -2.81 6.32
CA GLY A 557 29.74 -1.77 6.40
C GLY A 557 28.41 -2.25 6.97
N THR A 558 28.34 -3.48 7.50
CA THR A 558 27.13 -4.04 8.13
C THR A 558 27.35 -4.33 9.60
N ARG A 559 26.23 -4.49 10.32
CA ARG A 559 26.25 -4.77 11.76
C ARG A 559 25.26 -5.87 12.15
N LEU A 560 25.71 -6.83 12.93
CA LEU A 560 24.85 -7.81 13.62
C LEU A 560 24.82 -7.46 15.11
N VAL A 561 23.62 -7.25 15.66
CA VAL A 561 23.40 -7.02 17.09
C VAL A 561 22.61 -8.18 17.67
N LEU A 562 23.21 -8.89 18.61
CA LEU A 562 22.59 -9.90 19.45
C LEU A 562 22.26 -9.26 20.79
N ASP A 563 21.02 -8.81 20.94
CA ASP A 563 20.58 -8.02 22.10
C ASP A 563 19.87 -8.91 23.11
N ASN A 564 20.57 -9.24 24.20
CA ASN A 564 20.04 -10.04 25.29
C ASN A 564 19.64 -9.20 26.51
N THR A 565 19.52 -7.88 26.37
CA THR A 565 19.18 -6.98 27.50
C THR A 565 17.92 -7.42 28.26
N ALA A 566 16.91 -7.94 27.55
CA ALA A 566 15.67 -8.42 28.14
C ALA A 566 15.77 -9.83 28.78
N ALA A 567 16.53 -10.73 28.18
CA ALA A 567 16.65 -12.13 28.63
C ALA A 567 17.90 -12.81 28.04
N PRO A 568 18.52 -13.76 28.77
CA PRO A 568 19.65 -14.52 28.28
C PRO A 568 19.22 -15.62 27.32
N ILE A 569 19.23 -15.31 26.02
CA ILE A 569 18.81 -16.23 24.96
C ILE A 569 20.01 -16.59 24.09
N ASP A 570 20.08 -17.85 23.69
CA ASP A 570 20.98 -18.31 22.64
C ASP A 570 20.45 -17.81 21.28
N ARG A 571 21.09 -16.78 20.74
CA ARG A 571 20.59 -16.05 19.56
C ARG A 571 21.04 -16.69 18.26
N ILE A 572 22.17 -17.38 18.26
CA ILE A 572 22.73 -18.10 17.13
C ILE A 572 22.91 -19.56 17.58
N PRO A 573 22.14 -20.50 17.00
CA PRO A 573 22.23 -21.90 17.41
C PRO A 573 23.67 -22.44 17.34
N ASP A 574 24.11 -23.16 18.38
CA ASP A 574 25.48 -23.66 18.58
C ASP A 574 26.17 -24.32 17.36
N ALA A 575 25.40 -24.93 16.45
CA ALA A 575 25.91 -25.57 15.25
C ALA A 575 26.28 -24.60 14.11
N ALA A 576 25.91 -23.33 14.21
CA ALA A 576 26.10 -22.34 13.17
C ALA A 576 27.54 -21.81 13.11
N ASN A 577 28.00 -21.55 11.89
CA ASN A 577 29.26 -20.83 11.66
C ASN A 577 28.98 -19.33 11.58
N LEU A 578 29.79 -18.52 12.25
CA LEU A 578 29.73 -17.07 12.23
C LEU A 578 30.96 -16.50 11.52
N THR A 579 30.76 -15.83 10.39
CA THR A 579 31.80 -15.15 9.64
C THR A 579 31.63 -13.64 9.76
N VAL A 580 32.67 -12.94 10.20
CA VAL A 580 32.69 -11.48 10.23
C VAL A 580 33.77 -10.99 9.26
N ALA A 581 33.32 -10.44 8.13
CA ALA A 581 34.12 -10.06 6.97
C ALA A 581 34.21 -8.52 6.84
N GLY A 582 34.96 -7.87 7.73
CA GLY A 582 35.08 -6.42 7.81
C GLY A 582 33.86 -5.67 8.37
N GLY A 583 32.85 -6.40 8.88
CA GLY A 583 31.66 -5.85 9.54
C GLY A 583 31.78 -5.78 11.07
N GLU A 584 30.68 -5.41 11.72
CA GLU A 584 30.59 -5.31 13.19
C GLU A 584 29.65 -6.36 13.78
N LEU A 585 30.14 -7.13 14.75
CA LEU A 585 29.35 -8.00 15.62
C LEU A 585 29.25 -7.36 16.99
N GLU A 586 28.05 -7.30 17.55
CA GLU A 586 27.79 -6.78 18.90
C GLU A 586 26.93 -7.79 19.67
N LEU A 587 27.47 -8.33 20.77
CA LEU A 587 26.73 -9.13 21.74
C LEU A 587 26.47 -8.28 22.98
N ILE A 588 25.19 -7.95 23.23
CA ILE A 588 24.77 -7.17 24.40
C ILE A 588 24.24 -8.13 25.45
N GLY A 589 24.82 -8.08 26.64
CA GLY A 589 24.50 -8.96 27.75
C GLY A 589 23.18 -8.65 28.46
N ALA A 590 22.86 -9.53 29.41
CA ALA A 590 21.75 -9.41 30.35
C ALA A 590 22.31 -9.40 31.78
N ALA A 591 21.60 -8.76 32.72
CA ALA A 591 21.95 -8.78 34.15
C ALA A 591 22.15 -10.20 34.74
N ALA A 592 21.48 -11.20 34.16
CA ALA A 592 21.59 -12.61 34.55
C ALA A 592 22.85 -13.31 34.01
N GLY A 593 23.65 -12.64 33.18
CA GLY A 593 24.72 -13.24 32.38
C GLY A 593 24.18 -13.91 31.12
N VAL A 594 25.01 -13.96 30.09
CA VAL A 594 24.71 -14.49 28.75
C VAL A 594 25.90 -15.30 28.27
N THR A 595 25.63 -16.46 27.69
CA THR A 595 26.62 -17.21 26.92
C THR A 595 26.03 -17.49 25.54
N GLU A 596 26.70 -17.00 24.51
CA GLU A 596 26.40 -17.22 23.11
C GLU A 596 27.44 -18.19 22.55
N VAL A 597 27.04 -19.32 21.97
CA VAL A 597 27.97 -20.34 21.48
C VAL A 597 27.87 -20.46 19.96
N VAL A 598 29.01 -20.43 19.27
CA VAL A 598 29.07 -20.68 17.83
C VAL A 598 30.08 -21.78 17.51
N ASN A 599 29.90 -22.47 16.39
CA ASN A 599 30.83 -23.51 15.96
C ASN A 599 32.17 -22.90 15.53
N VAL A 600 32.18 -22.17 14.43
CA VAL A 600 33.38 -21.47 13.95
C VAL A 600 33.14 -19.98 13.93
N LEU A 601 34.01 -19.21 14.58
CA LEU A 601 34.12 -17.76 14.41
C LEU A 601 35.23 -17.48 13.39
N SER A 602 34.85 -17.09 12.17
CA SER A 602 35.77 -16.78 11.09
C SER A 602 35.94 -15.27 10.92
N ILE A 603 37.18 -14.79 10.95
CA ILE A 603 37.54 -13.40 10.68
C ILE A 603 38.06 -13.31 9.25
N ASN A 604 37.34 -12.58 8.42
CA ASN A 604 37.67 -12.39 7.00
C ASN A 604 37.96 -10.93 6.70
N ALA A 605 38.77 -10.68 5.68
CA ALA A 605 38.90 -9.34 5.13
C ALA A 605 37.56 -8.92 4.51
N GLY A 606 37.16 -7.68 4.72
CA GLY A 606 36.03 -7.12 3.98
C GLY A 606 36.34 -6.97 2.50
N ASN A 607 35.30 -6.88 1.67
CA ASN A 607 35.44 -6.57 0.24
C ASN A 607 36.08 -5.18 -0.02
N ASN A 608 36.21 -4.35 1.03
CA ASN A 608 37.01 -3.13 1.04
C ASN A 608 38.19 -3.30 2.00
N ALA A 609 39.40 -3.10 1.49
CA ALA A 609 40.68 -3.22 2.20
C ALA A 609 40.75 -2.41 3.52
N ALA A 610 39.95 -1.33 3.64
CA ALA A 610 39.95 -0.39 4.77
C ALA A 610 39.06 -0.80 5.97
N SER A 611 38.23 -1.85 5.85
CA SER A 611 37.25 -2.19 6.89
C SER A 611 37.80 -3.27 7.83
N ASN A 612 38.10 -2.88 9.07
CA ASN A 612 38.50 -3.79 10.14
C ASN A 612 37.27 -4.54 10.67
N THR A 613 37.37 -5.86 10.87
CA THR A 613 36.35 -6.63 11.58
C THR A 613 36.29 -6.14 13.02
N ARG A 614 35.10 -5.81 13.52
CA ARG A 614 34.91 -5.38 14.91
C ARG A 614 34.01 -6.36 15.64
N ILE A 615 34.46 -6.84 16.80
CA ILE A 615 33.68 -7.74 17.66
C ILE A 615 33.56 -7.10 19.03
N ILE A 616 32.34 -6.78 19.41
CA ILE A 616 32.01 -6.07 20.64
C ILE A 616 31.28 -7.02 21.57
N ILE A 617 31.79 -7.15 22.78
CA ILE A 617 31.10 -7.80 23.89
C ILE A 617 30.71 -6.70 24.88
N ASP A 618 29.41 -6.48 25.02
CA ASP A 618 28.85 -5.45 25.88
C ASP A 618 28.24 -6.09 27.12
N SER A 619 28.81 -5.79 28.28
CA SER A 619 28.35 -6.27 29.58
C SER A 619 27.85 -5.14 30.48
N THR A 620 27.42 -4.01 29.89
CA THR A 620 26.90 -2.86 30.64
C THR A 620 25.61 -3.16 31.40
N ALA A 621 24.87 -4.20 31.01
CA ALA A 621 23.71 -4.71 31.73
C ALA A 621 24.04 -5.38 33.08
N GLY A 622 25.33 -5.63 33.36
CA GLY A 622 25.80 -6.42 34.50
C GLY A 622 25.77 -7.93 34.23
N GLY A 623 26.56 -8.71 34.97
CA GLY A 623 26.69 -10.16 34.75
C GLY A 623 27.70 -10.52 33.66
N VAL A 624 28.02 -11.81 33.54
CA VAL A 624 29.01 -12.31 32.56
C VAL A 624 28.38 -12.40 31.18
N THR A 625 28.82 -11.57 30.24
CA THR A 625 28.55 -11.70 28.80
C THR A 625 29.71 -12.43 28.13
N GLU A 626 29.45 -13.60 27.55
CA GLU A 626 30.47 -14.44 26.93
C GLU A 626 30.06 -14.86 25.52
N LEU A 627 30.95 -14.62 24.54
CA LEU A 627 30.89 -15.26 23.22
C LEU A 627 31.86 -16.44 23.21
N GLN A 628 31.36 -17.66 22.99
CA GLN A 628 32.16 -18.87 22.84
C GLN A 628 32.23 -19.32 21.39
N ALA A 629 33.42 -19.69 20.92
CA ALA A 629 33.60 -20.33 19.62
C ALA A 629 34.31 -21.68 19.78
N ALA A 630 33.88 -22.72 19.07
CA ALA A 630 34.63 -23.98 19.04
C ALA A 630 35.98 -23.80 18.31
N THR A 631 36.05 -22.92 17.32
CA THR A 631 37.32 -22.53 16.67
C THR A 631 37.28 -21.07 16.24
N LEU A 632 38.39 -20.35 16.43
CA LEU A 632 38.62 -19.03 15.87
C LEU A 632 39.56 -19.15 14.67
N THR A 633 39.08 -18.80 13.48
CA THR A 633 39.88 -18.83 12.24
C THR A 633 40.09 -17.43 11.70
N ARG A 634 41.23 -17.23 11.05
CA ARG A 634 41.53 -16.04 10.26
C ARG A 634 41.79 -16.44 8.82
N ASN A 635 41.13 -15.78 7.88
CA ASN A 635 41.54 -15.80 6.48
C ASN A 635 42.56 -14.69 6.19
N GLY A 636 43.38 -14.89 5.14
CA GLY A 636 44.46 -13.96 4.79
C GLY A 636 43.97 -12.51 4.67
N GLN A 637 44.83 -11.56 5.06
CA GLN A 637 44.56 -10.11 5.02
C GLN A 637 43.46 -9.61 5.96
N ALA A 638 42.84 -10.45 6.79
CA ALA A 638 41.85 -10.01 7.78
C ALA A 638 42.52 -9.42 9.03
N THR A 639 41.85 -8.49 9.69
CA THR A 639 42.25 -7.88 10.97
C THR A 639 41.05 -7.87 11.89
N ALA A 640 41.24 -8.10 13.19
CA ALA A 640 40.16 -7.98 14.17
C ALA A 640 40.45 -6.88 15.19
N HIS A 641 39.40 -6.16 15.52
CA HIS A 641 39.34 -5.25 16.63
C HIS A 641 38.32 -5.77 17.63
N PHE A 642 38.81 -6.32 18.73
CA PHE A 642 37.98 -6.78 19.82
C PHE A 642 37.68 -5.64 20.78
N VAL A 643 36.45 -5.52 21.25
CA VAL A 643 36.02 -4.43 22.14
C VAL A 643 35.27 -5.00 23.32
N GLY A 644 35.73 -4.68 24.53
CA GLY A 644 34.98 -4.88 25.76
C GLY A 644 34.27 -3.59 26.16
N ARG A 645 32.94 -3.62 26.30
CA ARG A 645 32.14 -2.50 26.84
C ARG A 645 31.62 -2.85 28.22
N GLY A 646 31.73 -1.89 29.14
CA GLY A 646 31.48 -2.11 30.57
C GLY A 646 32.74 -2.60 31.30
N THR A 647 33.38 -3.66 30.80
CA THR A 647 34.69 -4.14 31.27
C THR A 647 35.61 -4.52 30.11
N ASP A 648 36.88 -4.77 30.41
CA ASP A 648 37.83 -5.29 29.42
C ASP A 648 37.55 -6.76 29.10
N LEU A 649 37.86 -7.19 27.88
CA LEU A 649 37.74 -8.62 27.55
C LEU A 649 38.77 -9.44 28.32
N GLY A 650 38.33 -10.61 28.77
CA GLY A 650 39.13 -11.49 29.64
C GLY A 650 38.91 -11.19 31.12
N ASP A 651 38.11 -10.17 31.47
CA ASP A 651 37.64 -9.99 32.84
C ASP A 651 36.71 -11.15 33.19
N THR A 652 37.12 -11.96 34.18
CA THR A 652 36.29 -13.03 34.73
C THR A 652 34.99 -12.53 35.38
N SER A 653 34.76 -11.22 35.46
CA SER A 653 33.58 -10.64 36.10
C SER A 653 32.46 -10.34 35.11
N ASN A 654 32.73 -9.81 33.90
CA ASN A 654 31.65 -9.32 33.03
C ASN A 654 31.82 -9.46 31.49
N SER A 655 33.01 -9.31 30.86
CA SER A 655 33.14 -9.41 29.38
C SER A 655 34.15 -10.48 28.95
N ARG A 656 33.72 -11.43 28.09
CA ARG A 656 34.57 -12.55 27.67
C ARG A 656 34.36 -12.95 26.21
N LEU A 657 35.45 -13.34 25.55
CA LEU A 657 35.41 -14.15 24.34
C LEU A 657 36.30 -15.37 24.55
N ARG A 658 35.71 -16.56 24.47
CA ARG A 658 36.35 -17.84 24.76
C ARG A 658 36.41 -18.69 23.49
N VAL A 659 37.55 -19.29 23.22
CA VAL A 659 37.76 -20.21 22.10
C VAL A 659 38.14 -21.59 22.63
N ASN A 660 37.30 -22.59 22.40
CA ASN A 660 37.50 -23.94 22.96
C ASN A 660 38.49 -24.80 22.16
N GLY A 661 38.77 -24.43 20.90
CA GLY A 661 39.65 -25.15 20.00
C GLY A 661 41.10 -24.66 20.04
N THR A 662 41.83 -24.91 18.95
CA THR A 662 43.26 -24.60 18.88
C THR A 662 43.52 -23.10 19.07
N ASN A 663 44.47 -22.80 19.95
CA ASN A 663 44.86 -21.45 20.29
C ASN A 663 45.49 -20.73 19.06
N PRO A 664 44.96 -19.58 18.61
CA PRO A 664 45.51 -18.82 17.48
C PRO A 664 46.77 -18.02 17.84
N LEU A 665 47.26 -18.11 19.09
CA LEU A 665 48.45 -17.42 19.54
C LEU A 665 49.69 -17.83 18.75
N VAL A 666 50.51 -16.82 18.48
CA VAL A 666 51.84 -17.02 17.95
C VAL A 666 52.79 -16.17 18.77
N ASN A 667 53.68 -16.83 19.53
CA ASN A 667 54.57 -16.19 20.50
C ASN A 667 53.81 -15.30 21.50
N ASN A 668 52.73 -15.83 22.08
CA ASN A 668 51.87 -15.19 23.08
C ASN A 668 51.14 -13.91 22.62
N VAL A 669 51.03 -13.67 21.31
CA VAL A 669 50.19 -12.59 20.75
C VAL A 669 49.30 -13.14 19.64
N VAL A 670 48.12 -12.55 19.46
CA VAL A 670 47.30 -12.76 18.25
C VAL A 670 47.71 -11.71 17.19
N PRO A 671 48.48 -12.09 16.16
CA PRO A 671 49.29 -11.13 15.39
C PRO A 671 48.55 -10.09 14.53
N TRP A 672 47.24 -10.30 14.33
CA TRP A 672 46.36 -9.56 13.43
C TRP A 672 45.22 -8.88 14.18
N ALA A 673 45.24 -8.96 15.51
CA ALA A 673 44.18 -8.48 16.35
C ALA A 673 44.67 -7.42 17.32
N THR A 674 43.77 -6.50 17.63
CA THR A 674 43.92 -5.52 18.70
C THR A 674 42.67 -5.51 19.56
N ILE A 675 42.79 -4.98 20.77
CA ILE A 675 41.71 -4.93 21.75
C ILE A 675 41.52 -3.50 22.25
N GLU A 676 40.28 -3.10 22.50
CA GLU A 676 39.94 -1.86 23.19
C GLU A 676 38.99 -2.16 24.35
N GLY A 677 39.16 -1.46 25.47
CA GLY A 677 38.24 -1.52 26.60
C GLY A 677 38.40 -0.33 27.53
N SER A 678 37.91 -0.46 28.77
CA SER A 678 37.98 0.55 29.82
C SER A 678 39.40 1.05 30.14
N ALA A 679 40.43 0.20 30.07
CA ALA A 679 41.83 0.65 30.24
C ALA A 679 42.54 0.99 28.91
N GLY A 680 41.77 1.13 27.83
CA GLY A 680 42.24 1.62 26.54
C GLY A 680 42.58 0.51 25.53
N PHE A 681 43.26 0.96 24.47
CA PHE A 681 43.67 0.15 23.32
C PHE A 681 44.88 -0.74 23.65
N ASP A 682 44.97 -1.97 23.15
CA ASP A 682 46.10 -2.86 23.39
C ASP A 682 46.32 -3.99 22.36
N LEU A 683 47.42 -4.74 22.51
CA LEU A 683 47.67 -6.03 21.85
C LEU A 683 46.85 -7.15 22.50
N VAL A 684 46.56 -8.19 21.72
CA VAL A 684 45.72 -9.33 22.15
C VAL A 684 46.58 -10.52 22.54
N THR A 685 46.25 -11.16 23.66
CA THR A 685 46.87 -12.38 24.17
C THR A 685 45.82 -13.32 24.78
N ASP A 686 46.29 -14.41 25.37
CA ASP A 686 45.48 -15.29 26.22
C ASP A 686 45.38 -14.70 27.63
N ALA A 687 44.20 -14.26 28.01
CA ALA A 687 43.96 -13.53 29.25
C ALA A 687 44.23 -14.38 30.50
N ASP A 688 44.10 -15.70 30.40
CA ASP A 688 44.25 -16.61 31.54
C ASP A 688 45.72 -17.05 31.79
N GLY A 689 46.61 -16.77 30.83
CA GLY A 689 48.03 -17.15 30.89
C GLY A 689 48.29 -18.66 30.84
N VAL A 690 47.30 -19.48 30.51
CA VAL A 690 47.41 -20.94 30.42
C VAL A 690 47.62 -21.33 28.96
N ALA A 691 48.79 -21.91 28.66
CA ALA A 691 49.06 -22.37 27.30
C ALA A 691 48.10 -23.53 26.92
N GLY A 692 47.24 -23.29 25.92
CA GLY A 692 46.36 -24.32 25.37
C GLY A 692 44.95 -23.80 25.12
N ALA A 693 43.98 -24.71 25.15
CA ALA A 693 42.57 -24.41 25.09
C ALA A 693 41.91 -24.72 26.45
N PRO A 694 40.88 -23.98 26.88
CA PRO A 694 40.27 -22.84 26.17
C PRO A 694 41.15 -21.58 26.19
N PHE A 695 41.16 -20.85 25.08
CA PHE A 695 41.83 -19.55 24.92
C PHE A 695 40.84 -18.42 25.23
N TYR A 696 41.25 -17.43 26.03
CA TYR A 696 40.44 -16.26 26.35
C TYR A 696 41.05 -15.01 25.71
N VAL A 697 40.31 -14.35 24.82
CA VAL A 697 40.76 -13.08 24.25
C VAL A 697 40.83 -12.03 25.35
N GLY A 698 42.04 -11.52 25.60
CA GLY A 698 42.26 -10.38 26.47
C GLY A 698 43.48 -9.59 26.07
N ARG A 699 43.78 -8.55 26.84
CA ARG A 699 44.95 -7.70 26.60
C ARG A 699 46.21 -8.26 27.20
N VAL A 700 47.34 -7.93 26.59
CA VAL A 700 48.65 -8.24 27.18
C VAL A 700 48.82 -7.45 28.48
N THR A 701 49.06 -8.15 29.59
CA THR A 701 49.29 -7.55 30.91
C THR A 701 50.76 -7.53 31.31
N SER A 702 51.60 -8.31 30.64
CA SER A 702 53.02 -8.46 30.94
C SER A 702 53.87 -8.10 29.72
N TYR A 703 54.62 -7.01 29.83
CA TYR A 703 55.51 -6.51 28.79
C TYR A 703 56.96 -6.45 29.26
N SER A 704 57.89 -6.71 28.34
CA SER A 704 59.26 -6.24 28.50
C SER A 704 59.31 -4.73 28.22
N ASN A 705 59.93 -3.98 29.13
CA ASN A 705 60.23 -2.56 28.92
C ASN A 705 61.64 -2.34 28.35
N ASN A 706 62.22 -3.36 27.71
CA ASN A 706 63.57 -3.33 27.13
C ASN A 706 63.58 -4.01 25.76
N ILE A 707 64.03 -3.28 24.73
CA ILE A 707 64.12 -3.76 23.35
C ILE A 707 65.19 -4.84 23.17
N ASN A 708 66.13 -4.94 24.11
CA ASN A 708 67.22 -5.93 24.11
C ASN A 708 66.91 -7.18 24.94
N SER A 709 65.71 -7.29 25.53
CA SER A 709 65.35 -8.45 26.34
C SER A 709 65.44 -9.74 25.51
N PRO A 710 66.10 -10.79 26.02
CA PRO A 710 66.20 -12.07 25.31
C PRO A 710 64.87 -12.84 25.38
N GLY A 711 64.71 -13.86 24.51
CA GLY A 711 63.61 -14.82 24.63
C GLY A 711 62.31 -14.45 23.90
N LEU A 712 62.38 -13.69 22.81
CA LEU A 712 61.21 -13.27 22.00
C LEU A 712 60.14 -12.52 22.80
N PRO A 713 60.50 -11.45 23.54
CA PRO A 713 59.54 -10.74 24.37
C PRO A 713 58.47 -10.00 23.56
N ILE A 714 57.32 -9.78 24.18
CA ILE A 714 56.38 -8.71 23.77
C ILE A 714 56.90 -7.42 24.44
N VAL A 715 57.26 -6.42 23.64
CA VAL A 715 57.91 -5.20 24.13
C VAL A 715 56.91 -4.04 24.14
N ARG A 716 56.84 -3.33 25.26
CA ARG A 716 56.15 -2.02 25.36
C ARG A 716 57.17 -0.98 25.79
N LEU A 717 57.24 0.11 25.04
CA LEU A 717 58.07 1.27 25.36
C LEU A 717 57.16 2.50 25.36
N ASP A 718 57.16 3.23 26.47
CA ASP A 718 56.28 4.38 26.68
C ASP A 718 57.05 5.64 27.13
N GLY A 719 58.37 5.56 27.13
CA GLY A 719 59.27 6.64 27.52
C GLY A 719 59.62 6.63 29.00
N SER A 720 58.88 5.89 29.84
CA SER A 720 59.15 5.78 31.28
C SER A 720 60.32 4.83 31.59
N GLU A 721 60.68 3.95 30.66
CA GLU A 721 61.81 3.05 30.79
C GLU A 721 63.17 3.78 30.70
N PRO A 722 64.25 3.21 31.28
CA PRO A 722 65.61 3.73 31.16
C PRO A 722 66.02 3.94 29.69
N PRO A 723 66.68 5.05 29.31
CA PRO A 723 67.04 5.32 27.92
C PRO A 723 67.82 4.20 27.22
N ALA A 724 68.69 3.48 27.93
CA ALA A 724 69.45 2.34 27.41
C ALA A 724 68.55 1.19 26.92
N ASN A 725 67.34 1.06 27.48
CA ASN A 725 66.36 0.06 27.08
C ASN A 725 65.73 0.33 25.71
N ARG A 726 65.91 1.53 25.16
CA ARG A 726 65.48 1.92 23.80
C ARG A 726 66.63 1.89 22.78
N VAL A 727 67.85 1.58 23.21
CA VAL A 727 69.02 1.50 22.33
C VAL A 727 69.28 0.03 22.00
N LEU A 728 69.09 -0.37 20.74
CA LEU A 728 69.36 -1.71 20.26
C LEU A 728 70.88 -1.94 20.15
N THR A 729 71.41 -2.74 21.07
CA THR A 729 72.86 -2.95 21.24
C THR A 729 73.42 -4.13 20.43
N GLY A 730 72.54 -4.98 19.93
CA GLY A 730 72.87 -6.15 19.10
C GLY A 730 71.63 -6.62 18.34
N ASN A 731 71.80 -7.56 17.40
CA ASN A 731 70.67 -8.11 16.67
C ASN A 731 69.71 -8.78 17.68
N ASN A 732 68.44 -8.39 17.66
CA ASN A 732 67.44 -8.98 18.53
C ASN A 732 66.17 -9.32 17.76
N THR A 733 65.45 -10.32 18.27
CA THR A 733 64.15 -10.72 17.75
C THR A 733 63.11 -10.59 18.85
N ILE A 734 62.00 -9.92 18.56
CA ILE A 734 60.89 -9.71 19.49
C ILE A 734 59.59 -10.26 18.90
N ALA A 735 58.64 -10.60 19.76
CA ALA A 735 57.34 -11.12 19.33
C ALA A 735 56.50 -10.00 18.70
N ALA A 736 56.20 -8.95 19.48
CA ALA A 736 55.47 -7.78 19.02
C ALA A 736 56.00 -6.52 19.72
N LEU A 737 55.71 -5.36 19.14
CA LEU A 737 56.14 -4.07 19.66
C LEU A 737 54.96 -3.12 19.84
N LEU A 738 54.88 -2.52 21.02
CA LEU A 738 53.93 -1.46 21.35
C LEU A 738 54.71 -0.20 21.73
N LEU A 739 54.43 0.91 21.05
CA LEU A 739 55.09 2.21 21.24
C LEU A 739 54.08 3.27 21.67
N GLU A 740 54.49 4.12 22.60
CA GLU A 740 53.68 5.20 23.14
C GLU A 740 54.53 6.44 23.47
N ASN A 741 53.86 7.58 23.61
CA ASN A 741 54.43 8.83 24.14
C ASN A 741 55.70 9.32 23.42
N GLY A 742 55.85 9.03 22.13
CA GLY A 742 56.93 9.59 21.31
C GLY A 742 58.30 8.93 21.55
N VAL A 743 58.30 7.62 21.75
CA VAL A 743 59.52 6.83 21.93
C VAL A 743 60.35 6.76 20.64
N THR A 744 61.65 6.98 20.77
CA THR A 744 62.64 6.68 19.72
C THR A 744 63.45 5.43 20.09
N ILE A 745 63.36 4.39 19.27
CA ILE A 745 64.28 3.26 19.27
C ILE A 745 65.46 3.61 18.36
N SER A 746 66.69 3.51 18.86
CA SER A 746 67.91 3.77 18.08
C SER A 746 68.89 2.59 18.16
N GLY A 747 69.86 2.49 17.26
CA GLY A 747 70.94 1.51 17.38
C GLY A 747 71.47 1.00 16.04
N SER A 748 72.67 0.43 16.02
CA SER A 748 73.35 -0.01 14.79
C SER A 748 73.15 -1.51 14.48
N ALA A 749 72.01 -2.09 14.88
CA ALA A 749 71.74 -3.52 14.76
C ALA A 749 70.39 -3.80 14.07
N THR A 750 70.10 -5.08 13.82
CA THR A 750 68.85 -5.54 13.19
C THR A 750 67.81 -5.88 14.24
N LEU A 751 66.63 -5.25 14.16
CA LEU A 751 65.44 -5.65 14.90
C LEU A 751 64.57 -6.55 14.02
N THR A 752 64.37 -7.80 14.43
CA THR A 752 63.50 -8.74 13.72
C THR A 752 62.17 -8.88 14.43
N MET A 753 61.07 -8.73 13.68
CA MET A 753 59.71 -8.97 14.18
C MET A 753 59.32 -10.42 13.92
N GLN A 754 58.93 -11.16 14.96
CA GLN A 754 58.58 -12.57 14.86
C GLN A 754 57.29 -12.87 15.64
N THR A 755 56.14 -12.45 15.12
CA THR A 755 54.82 -12.99 15.49
C THR A 755 54.42 -14.07 14.48
N GLY A 756 55.15 -15.19 14.50
CA GLY A 756 55.17 -16.33 13.55
C GLY A 756 54.19 -16.30 12.36
N GLY A 757 54.75 -15.94 11.20
CA GLY A 757 54.02 -15.74 9.95
C GLY A 757 53.57 -14.29 9.75
N GLN A 758 53.55 -13.47 10.81
CA GLN A 758 53.28 -12.04 10.80
C GLN A 758 54.35 -11.26 11.61
N GLY A 759 54.38 -9.93 11.47
CA GLY A 759 55.17 -9.06 12.34
C GLY A 759 54.35 -7.85 12.77
N GLN A 760 54.07 -7.70 14.06
CA GLN A 760 53.10 -6.73 14.57
C GLN A 760 53.77 -5.59 15.33
N ILE A 761 53.55 -4.35 14.87
CA ILE A 761 53.95 -3.13 15.56
C ILE A 761 52.73 -2.23 15.72
N VAL A 762 52.51 -1.76 16.94
CA VAL A 762 51.45 -0.84 17.29
C VAL A 762 52.06 0.43 17.86
N SER A 763 51.74 1.57 17.25
CA SER A 763 52.02 2.91 17.76
C SER A 763 50.71 3.50 18.29
N ARG A 764 50.56 3.55 19.62
CA ARG A 764 49.30 3.96 20.27
C ARG A 764 49.18 5.47 20.36
N THR A 765 50.24 6.15 20.81
CA THR A 765 50.24 7.61 21.03
C THR A 765 51.61 8.22 20.73
N GLY A 766 51.62 9.52 20.43
CA GLY A 766 52.84 10.29 20.20
C GLY A 766 53.51 10.00 18.85
N ASP A 767 54.60 10.72 18.60
CA ASP A 767 55.41 10.59 17.38
C ASP A 767 56.60 9.67 17.66
N ASN A 768 56.41 8.38 17.37
CA ASN A 768 57.37 7.33 17.66
C ASN A 768 58.32 7.12 16.47
N VAL A 769 59.56 6.71 16.75
CA VAL A 769 60.60 6.54 15.73
C VAL A 769 61.33 5.20 15.91
N ILE A 770 61.53 4.46 14.82
CA ILE A 770 62.37 3.26 14.75
C ILE A 770 63.56 3.54 13.84
N ALA A 771 64.69 3.89 14.46
CA ALA A 771 65.96 4.27 13.84
C ALA A 771 67.07 3.24 14.14
N THR A 772 66.80 1.98 13.81
CA THR A 772 67.78 0.89 13.84
C THR A 772 68.47 0.75 12.48
N THR A 773 69.51 -0.08 12.35
CA THR A 773 70.10 -0.36 11.04
C THR A 773 69.12 -1.05 10.11
N ARG A 774 68.31 -1.99 10.63
CA ARG A 774 67.36 -2.74 9.82
C ARG A 774 66.16 -3.20 10.65
N LEU A 775 64.97 -2.99 10.11
CA LEU A 775 63.73 -3.60 10.61
C LEU A 775 63.35 -4.74 9.68
N ASP A 776 63.43 -5.98 10.18
CA ASP A 776 63.28 -7.19 9.39
C ASP A 776 62.00 -7.96 9.76
N PHE A 777 61.18 -8.21 8.74
CA PHE A 777 59.97 -9.02 8.84
C PHE A 777 60.16 -10.42 8.23
N GLY A 778 61.18 -10.67 7.41
CA GLY A 778 61.37 -11.93 6.71
C GLY A 778 60.16 -12.31 5.84
N ASN A 779 59.74 -13.59 5.88
CA ASN A 779 58.58 -14.11 5.15
C ASN A 779 57.26 -13.91 5.91
N ARG A 780 57.12 -12.83 6.66
CA ARG A 780 55.97 -12.59 7.55
C ARG A 780 55.15 -11.41 7.06
N GLU A 781 53.82 -11.46 7.17
CA GLU A 781 52.89 -10.35 6.84
C GLU A 781 53.03 -9.23 7.90
N PRO A 782 53.67 -8.09 7.58
CA PRO A 782 53.86 -7.01 8.54
C PRO A 782 52.54 -6.26 8.77
N LEU A 783 52.21 -5.99 10.04
CA LEU A 783 51.10 -5.15 10.45
C LEU A 783 51.64 -3.98 11.26
N LEU A 784 51.56 -2.77 10.69
CA LEU A 784 51.89 -1.51 11.34
C LEU A 784 50.60 -0.75 11.61
N ARG A 785 50.21 -0.67 12.88
CA ARG A 785 49.00 0.04 13.29
C ARG A 785 49.38 1.31 14.04
N VAL A 786 48.96 2.46 13.51
CA VAL A 786 49.23 3.77 14.12
C VAL A 786 47.89 4.38 14.51
N GLU A 787 47.54 4.34 15.79
CA GLU A 787 46.26 4.87 16.29
C GLU A 787 46.21 6.39 16.16
N SER A 788 47.22 7.05 16.71
CA SER A 788 47.35 8.50 16.76
C SER A 788 48.83 8.91 16.64
N GLY A 789 49.08 10.17 16.27
CA GLY A 789 50.44 10.68 16.03
C GLY A 789 51.07 10.05 14.79
N SER A 790 52.37 9.79 14.85
CA SER A 790 53.15 9.21 13.76
C SER A 790 54.04 8.05 14.21
N LEU A 791 54.32 7.13 13.29
CA LEU A 791 55.38 6.15 13.40
C LEU A 791 56.35 6.38 12.25
N GLU A 792 57.54 6.91 12.55
CA GLU A 792 58.63 7.03 11.59
C GLU A 792 59.53 5.80 11.63
N ILE A 793 59.76 5.20 10.47
CA ILE A 793 60.72 4.12 10.27
C ILE A 793 61.81 4.65 9.35
N SER A 794 62.90 5.11 9.96
CA SER A 794 64.14 5.48 9.28
C SER A 794 65.11 4.29 9.12
N SER A 795 64.75 3.14 9.67
CA SER A 795 65.46 1.87 9.48
C SER A 795 65.29 1.34 8.06
N ASN A 796 66.28 0.61 7.55
CA ASN A 796 66.12 -0.15 6.29
C ASN A 796 65.08 -1.26 6.51
N LEU A 797 64.01 -1.26 5.74
CA LEU A 797 62.92 -2.23 5.84
C LEU A 797 63.23 -3.48 4.99
N THR A 798 63.05 -4.66 5.56
CA THR A 798 63.21 -5.94 4.83
C THR A 798 62.05 -6.88 5.08
N GLY A 799 61.63 -7.59 4.03
CA GLY A 799 60.48 -8.50 4.07
C GLY A 799 59.99 -8.89 2.67
N SER A 800 59.24 -9.99 2.60
CA SER A 800 58.74 -10.58 1.33
C SER A 800 57.22 -10.69 1.24
N ASN A 801 56.47 -10.30 2.29
CA ASN A 801 55.00 -10.29 2.30
C ASN A 801 54.45 -8.87 2.49
N THR A 802 53.18 -8.68 2.09
CA THR A 802 52.50 -7.37 2.08
C THR A 802 52.49 -6.71 3.45
N LEU A 803 53.05 -5.49 3.55
CA LEU A 803 52.99 -4.65 4.75
C LEU A 803 51.65 -3.94 4.80
N ARG A 804 50.97 -4.03 5.93
CA ARG A 804 49.67 -3.40 6.16
C ARG A 804 49.81 -2.20 7.09
N LYS A 805 49.26 -1.07 6.67
CA LYS A 805 49.11 0.12 7.50
C LYS A 805 47.65 0.26 7.96
N GLU A 806 47.45 0.16 9.27
CA GLU A 806 46.16 0.34 9.96
C GLU A 806 46.18 1.58 10.89
N GLY A 807 45.00 1.97 11.40
CA GLY A 807 44.82 3.09 12.33
C GLY A 807 44.89 4.47 11.66
N LEU A 808 44.36 5.50 12.31
CA LEU A 808 44.17 6.83 11.71
C LEU A 808 45.47 7.68 11.64
N GLY A 809 46.49 7.34 12.41
CA GLY A 809 47.76 8.07 12.44
C GLY A 809 48.63 7.87 11.20
N SER A 810 49.76 8.57 11.16
CA SER A 810 50.67 8.59 10.00
C SER A 810 51.78 7.54 10.13
N LEU A 811 52.04 6.79 9.07
CA LEU A 811 53.26 6.00 8.91
C LEU A 811 54.21 6.77 8.00
N ILE A 812 55.43 7.02 8.49
CA ILE A 812 56.48 7.71 7.75
C ILE A 812 57.59 6.69 7.48
N LEU A 813 57.93 6.46 6.22
CA LEU A 813 59.03 5.59 5.81
C LEU A 813 60.13 6.47 5.24
N SER A 814 61.24 6.63 5.97
CA SER A 814 62.35 7.53 5.61
C SER A 814 63.69 6.80 5.41
N GLY A 815 63.72 5.47 5.64
CA GLY A 815 64.90 4.63 5.44
C GLY A 815 65.23 4.34 3.97
N ASP A 816 66.50 4.04 3.69
CA ASP A 816 66.98 3.67 2.36
C ASP A 816 66.78 2.16 2.11
N ASN A 817 65.64 1.83 1.49
CA ASN A 817 65.18 0.45 1.33
C ASN A 817 65.79 -0.31 0.13
N ASP A 818 66.78 0.26 -0.57
CA ASP A 818 67.43 -0.34 -1.75
C ASP A 818 68.88 -0.81 -1.47
N GLN A 819 69.04 -1.83 -0.62
CA GLN A 819 70.37 -2.30 -0.15
C GLN A 819 70.91 -3.55 -0.89
N GLY A 820 70.37 -3.89 -2.07
CA GLY A 820 70.79 -5.03 -2.88
C GLY A 820 70.05 -6.35 -2.62
N ALA A 821 70.37 -7.39 -3.42
CA ALA A 821 69.61 -8.65 -3.47
C ALA A 821 69.51 -9.35 -2.09
N GLY A 822 68.28 -9.65 -1.67
CA GLY A 822 67.99 -10.31 -0.39
C GLY A 822 67.94 -9.40 0.84
N GLN A 823 68.15 -8.09 0.66
CA GLN A 823 68.11 -7.08 1.73
C GLN A 823 67.15 -5.91 1.42
N GLN A 824 66.15 -6.16 0.57
CA GLN A 824 65.13 -5.19 0.18
C GLN A 824 63.75 -5.62 0.70
N PHE A 825 62.87 -4.65 0.92
CA PHE A 825 61.44 -4.93 1.03
C PHE A 825 60.87 -5.14 -0.38
N THR A 826 60.41 -6.35 -0.67
CA THR A 826 60.07 -6.77 -2.05
C THR A 826 58.56 -6.89 -2.31
N ALA A 827 57.73 -6.59 -1.31
CA ALA A 827 56.29 -6.79 -1.34
C ALA A 827 55.50 -5.47 -1.46
N GLN A 828 54.18 -5.59 -1.56
CA GLN A 828 53.27 -4.44 -1.59
C GLN A 828 53.14 -3.79 -0.20
N ILE A 829 52.90 -2.47 -0.19
CA ILE A 829 52.41 -1.76 1.00
C ILE A 829 50.92 -1.49 0.80
N GLN A 830 50.10 -2.04 1.68
CA GLN A 830 48.65 -1.87 1.69
C GLN A 830 48.26 -0.84 2.75
N LEU A 831 47.76 0.31 2.31
CA LEU A 831 47.23 1.37 3.17
C LEU A 831 45.72 1.16 3.39
N ASN A 832 45.34 0.73 4.60
CA ASN A 832 43.93 0.49 4.94
C ASN A 832 43.32 1.68 5.69
N ALA A 833 44.10 2.36 6.53
CA ALA A 833 43.66 3.56 7.24
C ALA A 833 44.82 4.53 7.53
N GLY A 834 44.47 5.81 7.67
CA GLY A 834 45.40 6.90 7.99
C GLY A 834 46.24 7.33 6.79
N THR A 835 47.42 7.88 7.09
CA THR A 835 48.32 8.46 6.07
C THR A 835 49.59 7.63 5.95
N LEU A 836 50.06 7.42 4.72
CA LEU A 836 51.41 6.95 4.43
C LEU A 836 52.22 8.11 3.83
N ILE A 837 53.39 8.37 4.41
CA ILE A 837 54.38 9.33 3.93
C ILE A 837 55.63 8.51 3.63
N ALA A 838 56.11 8.56 2.39
CA ALA A 838 57.29 7.84 1.93
C ALA A 838 58.24 8.79 1.22
#